data_AF-A0A417HND5-F1
#
_entry.id   AF-A0A417HND5-F1
#
_cell.length_a   1.000
_cell.length_b   1.000
_cell.length_c   1.000
_cell.angle_alpha   90.00
_cell.angle_beta   90.00
_cell.angle_gamma   90.00
#
_symmetry.space_group_name_H-M   'P 1'
#
loop_
_entity.id
_entity.type
_entity.pdbx_description
1 polymer ?
#
loop_
_entity_poly.entity_id
_entity_poly.type
_entity_poly.pdbx_seq_one_letter_code
_entity_poly.pdbx_strand_id
1 'polypeptide(L)'
;MKRITAIILCFLFISPMALGVGAPTETLWTRTEPGGHYVTVRVPCPQGSGLSWGEAGQLSLRYADTKTPVPLTSDYLSGYLFATLPVSEKDRPLEVFQGEEHRFPDCVVQWGDEQGYDSPAGTSDLQLRGIIQGDAQGSLNPKASLTRAEAFALACRLLSLEAPEDAVLPFQDVDRSDWYYAAAAAAYAHGLASADDNFCPHRPVTRGEFTTILARAMEHIGWLSIPENGQAQDLSLADAASIPSWALGAYLAFDGEDIGIFTQRETGEADEDGSMKMELLAQWDKIATRGEAITFLHFARIQLPWYPSQYAIDWGLSQQMPVLDGSTSTYPYTQAVYGVLFHNSNHHPQYVEKHSTSHDSYVRLIQGEADILFAATLPSEDLKAQAAAAGVELEFIPIAYDAMVFFTNKINSLDGLTQKQIQEIYVDGKYQNWNQLGGPDAELLPYRRNADSGSHALMEQYFLEGGKLSLSPDVNNVLTSYAMSSALTDVADALRTDPPAYAIGYSVYYYYTRSYWLVDEAFSAGGLKLLAIDGVVPSDATIADGSYPLAGYNYAVVRADEPKDSLARRMVEFMTGDVGQNCVGNAGFGPLSSGPKADFQRDLPHRELETIFPAGVGYVALSWDKDHTQLQAHGLERRNNDGHWHPLTENQCPAPPEGGLSAAVLGPAGHTVVFGAVGGQWDNMPSLRLSYGDGQQVTQSVYAGQTFYFSLEGQPKPEKLELLYRGEVVATHTFPAA
;
A
#
# COMPACT_ATOMS: atom_id res chain seq x y z
N MET A 1 52.50 30.03 15.45
CA MET A 1 53.53 30.16 16.51
C MET A 1 52.84 30.27 17.86
N LYS A 2 53.20 29.40 18.83
CA LYS A 2 53.01 29.49 20.30
C LYS A 2 51.56 29.61 20.82
N ARG A 3 50.95 28.57 21.42
CA ARG A 3 51.14 27.90 22.74
C ARG A 3 50.23 28.47 23.85
N ILE A 4 49.75 27.54 24.70
CA ILE A 4 49.21 27.62 26.10
C ILE A 4 47.67 27.45 26.20
N THR A 5 47.11 26.27 26.53
CA THR A 5 46.92 25.55 27.83
C THR A 5 45.68 26.00 28.62
N ALA A 6 44.73 25.08 28.86
CA ALA A 6 44.26 24.65 30.21
C ALA A 6 42.79 24.20 30.26
N ILE A 7 42.66 22.94 30.67
CA ILE A 7 41.52 22.16 31.18
C ILE A 7 40.67 22.92 32.21
N ILE A 8 39.34 22.85 32.10
CA ILE A 8 38.43 22.59 33.23
C ILE A 8 37.32 21.62 32.78
N LEU A 9 37.27 20.49 33.51
CA LEU A 9 36.20 19.52 33.66
C LEU A 9 34.79 20.13 33.68
N CYS A 10 33.87 19.55 32.91
CA CYS A 10 32.50 19.26 33.37
C CYS A 10 31.98 18.03 32.63
N PHE A 11 32.09 16.88 33.30
CA PHE A 11 31.20 15.76 33.09
C PHE A 11 29.76 16.25 33.28
N LEU A 12 28.97 16.25 32.22
CA LEU A 12 27.53 16.10 32.33
C LEU A 12 27.13 14.96 31.40
N PHE A 13 26.71 13.88 32.05
CA PHE A 13 26.06 12.71 31.49
C PHE A 13 25.05 13.11 30.41
N ILE A 14 25.32 12.74 29.16
CA ILE A 14 24.27 12.61 28.15
C ILE A 14 23.50 11.36 28.55
N SER A 15 22.50 11.56 29.41
CA SER A 15 21.47 10.55 29.64
C SER A 15 20.67 10.42 28.34
N PRO A 16 20.29 9.22 27.87
CA PRO A 16 19.33 9.11 26.79
C PRO A 16 18.03 9.79 27.27
N MET A 17 17.62 10.85 26.57
CA MET A 17 16.39 11.58 26.88
C MET A 17 15.20 10.66 26.63
N ALA A 18 14.75 9.97 27.68
CA ALA A 18 13.41 9.41 27.73
C ALA A 18 12.44 10.59 27.78
N LEU A 19 11.83 10.92 26.65
CA LEU A 19 10.70 11.83 26.62
C LEU A 19 9.50 11.06 27.16
N GLY A 20 9.19 11.29 28.43
CA GLY A 20 7.99 10.76 29.07
C GLY A 20 6.76 11.23 28.29
N VAL A 21 6.04 10.27 27.71
CA VAL A 21 4.71 10.49 27.14
C VAL A 21 3.78 10.78 28.32
N GLY A 22 3.30 12.01 28.43
CA GLY A 22 2.09 12.28 29.20
C GLY A 22 0.98 11.42 28.60
N ALA A 23 0.33 10.59 29.43
CA ALA A 23 -0.65 9.61 29.00
C ALA A 23 -1.60 10.18 27.93
N PRO A 24 -1.69 9.57 26.73
CA PRO A 24 -2.75 9.91 25.81
C PRO A 24 -4.06 9.51 26.48
N THR A 25 -4.99 10.45 26.59
CA THR A 25 -6.40 10.19 26.96
C THR A 25 -7.17 9.44 25.87
N GLU A 26 -6.50 8.98 24.82
CA GLU A 26 -7.05 8.12 23.78
C GLU A 26 -6.69 6.65 24.07
N THR A 27 -7.70 5.81 24.14
CA THR A 27 -7.54 4.35 24.13
C THR A 27 -6.73 3.95 22.89
N LEU A 28 -5.55 3.37 23.10
CA LEU A 28 -4.72 2.83 22.03
C LEU A 28 -5.49 1.74 21.26
N TRP A 29 -5.25 1.67 19.95
CA TRP A 29 -5.76 0.56 19.14
C TRP A 29 -5.12 -0.75 19.60
N THR A 30 -5.95 -1.78 19.78
CA THR A 30 -5.52 -3.12 20.15
C THR A 30 -6.26 -4.19 19.35
N ARG A 31 -5.63 -5.35 19.17
CA ARG A 31 -6.22 -6.55 18.57
C ARG A 31 -5.75 -7.78 19.34
N THR A 32 -6.67 -8.65 19.73
CA THR A 32 -6.33 -9.98 20.25
C THR A 32 -5.96 -10.88 19.09
N GLU A 33 -4.78 -11.50 19.16
CA GLU A 33 -4.33 -12.44 18.12
C GLU A 33 -5.07 -13.78 18.23
N PRO A 34 -5.13 -14.59 17.15
CA PRO A 34 -5.76 -15.90 17.19
C PRO A 34 -5.23 -16.77 18.34
N GLY A 35 -6.11 -17.56 18.95
CA GLY A 35 -5.79 -18.34 20.16
C GLY A 35 -5.90 -17.56 21.48
N GLY A 36 -5.90 -16.21 21.44
CA GLY A 36 -6.19 -15.38 22.61
C GLY A 36 -5.06 -15.29 23.63
N HIS A 37 -3.86 -15.79 23.30
CA HIS A 37 -2.69 -15.72 24.17
C HIS A 37 -1.89 -14.43 24.01
N TYR A 38 -2.04 -13.76 22.85
CA TYR A 38 -1.32 -12.53 22.52
C TYR A 38 -2.28 -11.38 22.17
N VAL A 39 -1.79 -10.15 22.36
CA VAL A 39 -2.44 -8.92 21.94
C VAL A 39 -1.44 -8.03 21.22
N THR A 40 -1.85 -7.50 20.08
CA THR A 40 -1.13 -6.46 19.37
C THR A 40 -1.64 -5.10 19.82
N VAL A 41 -0.72 -4.21 20.21
CA VAL A 41 -0.99 -2.84 20.63
C VAL A 41 -0.28 -1.87 19.70
N ARG A 42 -0.98 -0.83 19.24
CA ARG A 42 -0.39 0.24 18.44
C ARG A 42 0.16 1.34 19.35
N VAL A 43 1.41 1.72 19.13
CA VAL A 43 2.13 2.73 19.92
C VAL A 43 2.54 3.90 19.01
N PRO A 44 2.09 5.13 19.28
CA PRO A 44 2.55 6.31 18.56
C PRO A 44 4.06 6.54 18.72
N CYS A 45 4.72 6.92 17.63
CA CYS A 45 6.12 7.33 17.63
C CYS A 45 6.19 8.87 17.70
N PRO A 46 6.67 9.46 18.81
CA PRO A 46 6.68 10.93 19.01
C PRO A 46 7.44 11.70 17.93
N GLN A 47 8.45 11.08 17.32
CA GLN A 47 9.28 11.67 16.28
C GLN A 47 8.54 11.86 14.95
N GLY A 48 7.41 11.18 14.74
CA GLY A 48 6.60 11.30 13.54
C GLY A 48 7.36 10.96 12.25
N SER A 49 6.86 11.48 11.11
CA SER A 49 7.36 11.18 9.77
C SER A 49 8.69 11.84 9.39
N GLY A 50 9.34 12.57 10.29
CA GLY A 50 10.57 13.33 10.01
C GLY A 50 11.88 12.52 10.11
N LEU A 51 11.78 11.22 10.31
CA LEU A 51 12.94 10.33 10.51
C LEU A 51 13.62 9.96 9.20
N SER A 52 14.95 9.94 9.19
CA SER A 52 15.71 9.29 8.13
C SER A 52 15.50 7.77 8.16
N TRP A 53 15.79 7.10 7.04
CA TRP A 53 15.67 5.65 6.94
C TRP A 53 16.51 4.91 7.99
N GLY A 54 17.72 5.40 8.28
CA GLY A 54 18.59 4.82 9.30
C GLY A 54 18.05 5.01 10.73
N GLU A 55 17.49 6.19 11.04
CA GLU A 55 16.87 6.44 12.35
C GLU A 55 15.61 5.58 12.54
N ALA A 56 14.78 5.45 11.51
CA ALA A 56 13.58 4.60 11.54
C ALA A 56 13.93 3.13 11.78
N GLY A 57 15.00 2.63 11.14
CA GLY A 57 15.47 1.25 11.31
C GLY A 57 16.06 0.94 12.69
N GLN A 58 16.34 1.96 13.51
CA GLN A 58 16.85 1.81 14.87
C GLN A 58 15.78 1.99 15.95
N LEU A 59 14.51 2.13 15.57
CA LEU A 59 13.42 2.24 16.52
C LEU A 59 12.89 0.88 16.97
N SER A 60 12.58 0.79 18.27
CA SER A 60 11.89 -0.34 18.86
C SER A 60 11.12 0.08 20.11
N LEU A 61 10.37 -0.87 20.69
CA LEU A 61 9.60 -0.69 21.91
C LEU A 61 10.28 -1.44 23.04
N ARG A 62 10.19 -0.89 24.25
CA ARG A 62 10.63 -1.55 25.47
C ARG A 62 9.66 -1.26 26.61
N TYR A 63 9.67 -2.12 27.62
CA TYR A 63 8.93 -1.85 28.84
C TYR A 63 9.53 -0.65 29.57
N ALA A 64 8.70 0.32 29.94
CA ALA A 64 9.16 1.57 30.52
C ALA A 64 9.77 1.39 31.91
N ASP A 65 9.37 0.34 32.64
CA ASP A 65 9.83 0.02 33.99
C ASP A 65 11.20 -0.67 34.02
N THR A 66 11.42 -1.69 33.19
CA THR A 66 12.66 -2.50 33.17
C THR A 66 13.63 -2.10 32.08
N LYS A 67 13.18 -1.30 31.11
CA LYS A 67 13.93 -0.96 29.88
C LYS A 67 14.29 -2.18 29.02
N THR A 68 13.62 -3.30 29.24
CA THR A 68 13.79 -4.52 28.44
C THR A 68 13.07 -4.37 27.10
N PRO A 69 13.74 -4.62 25.95
CA PRO A 69 13.08 -4.59 24.64
C PRO A 69 11.89 -5.54 24.56
N VAL A 70 10.89 -5.16 23.75
CA VAL A 70 9.77 -6.01 23.35
C VAL A 70 10.16 -6.75 22.06
N PRO A 71 10.30 -8.09 22.10
CA PRO A 71 10.80 -8.87 20.97
C PRO A 71 9.97 -8.74 19.69
N LEU A 72 8.63 -8.85 19.79
CA LEU A 72 7.70 -8.72 18.67
C LEU A 72 7.25 -7.27 18.48
N THR A 73 8.22 -6.38 18.36
CA THR A 73 7.97 -5.00 17.92
C THR A 73 8.04 -4.93 16.40
N SER A 74 7.05 -4.35 15.72
CA SER A 74 7.07 -4.10 14.27
C SER A 74 8.22 -3.18 13.85
N ASP A 75 8.49 -3.09 12.55
CA ASP A 75 9.29 -1.96 12.05
C ASP A 75 8.49 -0.66 12.17
N TYR A 76 9.15 0.48 11.97
CA TYR A 76 8.49 1.78 11.96
C TYR A 76 7.53 1.89 10.78
N LEU A 77 6.24 2.14 11.07
CA LEU A 77 5.15 2.21 10.10
C LEU A 77 4.45 3.57 10.20
N SER A 78 4.94 4.54 9.43
CA SER A 78 4.28 5.84 9.19
C SER A 78 3.82 6.57 10.47
N GLY A 79 4.72 6.67 11.45
CA GLY A 79 4.49 7.38 12.72
C GLY A 79 4.15 6.45 13.88
N TYR A 80 4.17 5.13 13.67
CA TYR A 80 3.73 4.15 14.65
C TYR A 80 4.65 2.93 14.69
N LEU A 81 4.65 2.27 15.85
CA LEU A 81 5.17 0.93 16.06
C LEU A 81 4.04 0.07 16.62
N PHE A 82 4.12 -1.24 16.42
CA PHE A 82 3.19 -2.20 17.01
C PHE A 82 3.98 -3.14 17.92
N ALA A 83 3.43 -3.46 19.09
CA ALA A 83 3.96 -4.46 19.99
C ALA A 83 2.98 -5.62 20.08
N THR A 84 3.45 -6.83 19.82
CA THR A 84 2.69 -8.06 20.09
C THR A 84 3.18 -8.67 21.38
N LEU A 85 2.29 -8.76 22.37
CA LEU A 85 2.63 -9.08 23.76
C LEU A 85 1.79 -10.26 24.25
N PRO A 86 2.31 -11.09 25.18
CA PRO A 86 1.45 -11.96 25.97
C PRO A 86 0.33 -11.15 26.62
N VAL A 87 -0.89 -11.68 26.68
CA VAL A 87 -2.06 -10.96 27.23
C VAL A 87 -1.85 -10.53 28.69
N SER A 88 -1.00 -11.23 29.45
CA SER A 88 -0.61 -10.84 30.81
C SER A 88 0.14 -9.50 30.89
N GLU A 89 0.83 -9.11 29.81
CA GLU A 89 1.66 -7.91 29.73
C GLU A 89 0.95 -6.74 29.04
N LYS A 90 -0.31 -6.90 28.64
CA LYS A 90 -1.02 -5.93 27.77
C LYS A 90 -1.09 -4.49 28.33
N ASP A 91 -1.18 -4.37 29.66
CA ASP A 91 -1.34 -3.09 30.36
C ASP A 91 0.00 -2.56 30.86
N ARG A 92 1.10 -3.27 30.58
CA ARG A 92 2.43 -2.87 31.02
C ARG A 92 2.90 -1.66 30.21
N PRO A 93 3.35 -0.57 30.86
CA PRO A 93 3.73 0.64 30.14
C PRO A 93 4.87 0.42 29.13
N LEU A 94 4.66 0.88 27.90
CA LEU A 94 5.64 0.83 26.81
C LEU A 94 6.23 2.21 26.53
N GLU A 95 7.49 2.25 26.10
CA GLU A 95 8.10 3.44 25.53
C GLU A 95 8.83 3.12 24.23
N VAL A 96 8.79 4.07 23.29
CA VAL A 96 9.63 4.06 22.09
C VAL A 96 11.04 4.43 22.49
N PHE A 97 12.02 3.67 22.02
CA PHE A 97 13.42 4.01 22.16
C PHE A 97 14.16 3.86 20.83
N GLN A 98 15.21 4.66 20.68
CA GLN A 98 16.17 4.54 19.59
C GLN A 98 17.35 3.73 20.08
N GLY A 99 17.63 2.63 19.38
CA GLY A 99 18.78 1.78 19.62
C GLY A 99 20.09 2.40 19.16
N GLU A 100 21.18 1.86 19.68
CA GLU A 100 22.52 2.12 19.14
C GLU A 100 22.92 0.98 18.20
N GLU A 101 23.75 1.30 17.20
CA GLU A 101 24.28 0.27 16.32
C GLU A 101 25.17 -0.70 17.10
N HIS A 102 24.79 -1.99 17.09
CA HIS A 102 25.60 -3.06 17.65
C HIS A 102 26.20 -3.91 16.54
N ARG A 103 27.54 -3.99 16.51
CA ARG A 103 28.28 -4.82 15.54
C ARG A 103 29.01 -5.95 16.26
N PHE A 104 28.69 -7.18 15.90
CA PHE A 104 29.36 -8.37 16.43
C PHE A 104 30.81 -8.43 15.88
N PRO A 105 31.84 -8.59 16.74
CA PRO A 105 33.24 -8.49 16.30
C PRO A 105 33.64 -9.49 15.21
N ASP A 106 33.07 -10.70 15.25
CA ASP A 106 33.33 -11.78 14.28
C ASP A 106 32.61 -11.59 12.92
N CYS A 107 31.74 -10.58 12.82
CA CYS A 107 31.08 -10.15 11.59
C CYS A 107 31.72 -8.89 10.97
N VAL A 108 32.70 -8.27 11.64
CA VAL A 108 33.40 -7.11 11.07
C VAL A 108 34.48 -7.59 10.10
N VAL A 109 34.38 -7.18 8.84
CA VAL A 109 35.30 -7.56 7.76
C VAL A 109 36.08 -6.33 7.28
N GLN A 110 37.37 -6.52 6.99
CA GLN A 110 38.24 -5.44 6.49
C GLN A 110 38.43 -5.58 4.97
N TRP A 111 38.14 -4.52 4.24
CA TRP A 111 38.29 -4.42 2.79
C TRP A 111 39.18 -3.22 2.45
N GLY A 112 40.50 -3.44 2.41
CA GLY A 112 41.47 -2.35 2.25
C GLY A 112 41.48 -1.44 3.48
N ASP A 113 41.19 -0.15 3.30
CA ASP A 113 41.10 0.84 4.38
C ASP A 113 39.67 0.97 4.95
N GLU A 114 38.68 0.25 4.39
CA GLU A 114 37.28 0.30 4.80
C GLU A 114 36.86 -0.92 5.63
N GLN A 115 36.02 -0.68 6.64
CA GLN A 115 35.40 -1.75 7.44
C GLN A 115 33.99 -2.05 6.93
N GLY A 116 33.78 -3.26 6.43
CA GLY A 116 32.45 -3.80 6.10
C GLY A 116 31.85 -4.62 7.24
N TYR A 117 30.56 -4.92 7.16
CA TYR A 117 29.84 -5.79 8.10
C TYR A 117 29.20 -6.96 7.35
N ASP A 118 29.69 -8.17 7.61
CA ASP A 118 29.19 -9.41 7.01
C ASP A 118 28.46 -10.22 8.10
N SER A 119 27.17 -9.94 8.26
CA SER A 119 26.29 -10.60 9.22
C SER A 119 25.04 -11.16 8.53
N PRO A 120 24.41 -12.23 9.06
CA PRO A 120 23.11 -12.69 8.61
C PRO A 120 22.08 -11.55 8.56
N ALA A 121 21.12 -11.63 7.64
CA ALA A 121 20.07 -10.62 7.51
C ALA A 121 19.27 -10.53 8.82
N GLY A 122 18.91 -9.30 9.22
CA GLY A 122 18.17 -9.07 10.46
C GLY A 122 18.98 -9.12 11.76
N THR A 123 20.30 -9.36 11.71
CA THR A 123 21.15 -9.45 12.92
C THR A 123 20.99 -8.24 13.84
N SER A 124 21.15 -7.02 13.32
CA SER A 124 21.04 -5.79 14.13
C SER A 124 19.62 -5.59 14.68
N ASP A 125 18.61 -5.97 13.90
CA ASP A 125 17.21 -5.83 14.27
C ASP A 125 16.80 -6.78 15.40
N LEU A 126 17.16 -8.07 15.28
CA LEU A 126 16.90 -9.06 16.32
C LEU A 126 17.70 -8.78 17.59
N GLN A 127 18.88 -8.17 17.48
CA GLN A 127 19.67 -7.75 18.64
C GLN A 127 19.00 -6.56 19.35
N LEU A 128 18.53 -5.57 18.60
CA LEU A 128 17.79 -4.42 19.13
C LEU A 128 16.56 -4.84 19.91
N ARG A 129 15.89 -5.91 19.44
CA ARG A 129 14.70 -6.54 20.05
C ARG A 129 15.02 -7.54 21.17
N GLY A 130 16.30 -7.72 21.50
CA GLY A 130 16.75 -8.59 22.60
C GLY A 130 16.61 -10.10 22.33
N ILE A 131 16.34 -10.50 21.08
CA ILE A 131 16.12 -11.91 20.70
C ILE A 131 17.45 -12.64 20.60
N ILE A 132 18.42 -12.03 19.91
CA ILE A 132 19.76 -12.59 19.75
C ILE A 132 20.75 -11.89 20.66
N GLN A 133 21.69 -12.68 21.15
CA GLN A 133 22.81 -12.23 21.95
C GLN A 133 24.07 -12.94 21.44
N GLY A 134 25.20 -12.24 21.52
CA GLY A 134 26.50 -12.86 21.30
C GLY A 134 26.78 -13.91 22.38
N ASP A 135 27.80 -14.73 22.15
CA ASP A 135 28.34 -15.59 23.19
C ASP A 135 29.01 -14.78 24.32
N ALA A 136 29.64 -15.46 25.28
CA ALA A 136 30.33 -14.81 26.39
C ALA A 136 31.54 -13.94 25.95
N GLN A 137 32.00 -14.08 24.70
CA GLN A 137 33.04 -13.25 24.08
C GLN A 137 32.45 -12.09 23.27
N GLY A 138 31.12 -12.02 23.16
CA GLY A 138 30.40 -11.05 22.35
C GLY A 138 30.33 -11.41 20.86
N SER A 139 30.65 -12.65 20.47
CA SER A 139 30.63 -13.12 19.07
C SER A 139 29.30 -13.73 18.68
N LEU A 140 28.87 -13.50 17.43
CA LEU A 140 27.62 -14.03 16.88
C LEU A 140 27.72 -15.50 16.51
N ASN A 141 28.89 -15.92 16.02
CA ASN A 141 29.21 -17.24 15.49
C ASN A 141 28.23 -17.72 14.39
N PRO A 142 28.04 -16.96 13.30
CA PRO A 142 26.98 -17.23 12.32
C PRO A 142 27.12 -18.59 11.61
N LYS A 143 28.34 -19.10 11.48
CA LYS A 143 28.63 -20.39 10.82
C LYS A 143 28.59 -21.60 11.76
N ALA A 144 28.45 -21.38 13.07
CA ALA A 144 28.38 -22.47 14.04
C ALA A 144 27.03 -23.18 13.95
N SER A 145 27.03 -24.48 14.23
CA SER A 145 25.80 -25.28 14.34
C SER A 145 24.93 -24.77 15.47
N LEU A 146 23.62 -24.66 15.21
CA LEU A 146 22.63 -24.31 16.21
C LEU A 146 22.30 -25.52 17.07
N THR A 147 22.47 -25.41 18.39
CA THR A 147 22.06 -26.45 19.34
C THR A 147 20.56 -26.38 19.64
N ARG A 148 19.98 -27.50 20.09
CA ARG A 148 18.56 -27.57 20.45
C ARG A 148 18.19 -26.62 21.58
N ALA A 149 19.06 -26.43 22.57
CA ALA A 149 18.86 -25.44 23.62
C ALA A 149 18.83 -24.01 23.07
N GLU A 150 19.73 -23.66 22.15
CA GLU A 150 19.72 -22.34 21.51
C GLU A 150 18.47 -22.12 20.65
N ALA A 151 18.05 -23.13 19.89
CA ALA A 151 16.84 -23.06 19.06
C ALA A 151 15.60 -22.72 19.89
N PHE A 152 15.36 -23.43 21.00
CA PHE A 152 14.23 -23.14 21.89
C PHE A 152 14.41 -21.83 22.66
N ALA A 153 15.64 -21.45 23.04
CA ALA A 153 15.89 -20.16 23.66
C ALA A 153 15.56 -18.99 22.72
N LEU A 154 15.88 -19.10 21.43
CA LEU A 154 15.50 -18.10 20.42
C LEU A 154 13.98 -18.01 20.27
N ALA A 155 13.29 -19.16 20.16
CA ALA A 155 11.83 -19.18 20.08
C ALA A 155 11.18 -18.57 21.34
N CYS A 156 11.57 -19.02 22.54
CA CYS A 156 10.98 -18.50 23.79
C CYS A 156 11.24 -17.00 23.97
N ARG A 157 12.43 -16.49 23.62
CA ARG A 157 12.70 -15.05 23.66
C ARG A 157 11.85 -14.30 22.64
N LEU A 158 11.75 -14.79 21.40
CA LEU A 158 10.92 -14.18 20.37
C LEU A 158 9.47 -14.01 20.87
N LEU A 159 8.92 -15.04 21.49
CA LEU A 159 7.55 -15.06 22.00
C LEU A 159 7.37 -14.39 23.39
N SER A 160 8.46 -13.99 24.07
CA SER A 160 8.43 -13.60 25.49
C SER A 160 7.77 -14.65 26.41
N LEU A 161 8.05 -15.95 26.16
CA LEU A 161 7.50 -17.03 26.98
C LEU A 161 8.24 -17.17 28.31
N GLU A 162 7.47 -17.22 29.38
CA GLU A 162 7.94 -17.52 30.72
C GLU A 162 7.43 -18.90 31.17
N ALA A 163 8.24 -19.57 31.99
CA ALA A 163 7.86 -20.82 32.63
C ALA A 163 7.05 -20.53 33.91
N PRO A 164 6.03 -21.34 34.24
CA PRO A 164 5.42 -21.32 35.56
C PRO A 164 6.47 -21.51 36.68
N GLU A 165 6.32 -20.81 37.81
CA GLU A 165 7.27 -20.89 38.94
C GLU A 165 7.48 -22.32 39.46
N ASP A 166 6.44 -23.17 39.34
CA ASP A 166 6.40 -24.55 39.79
C ASP A 166 6.52 -25.59 38.66
N ALA A 167 7.01 -25.17 37.48
CA ALA A 167 7.18 -26.07 36.33
C ALA A 167 8.05 -27.30 36.69
N VAL A 168 7.46 -28.48 36.54
CA VAL A 168 8.15 -29.77 36.66
C VAL A 168 8.47 -30.27 35.26
N LEU A 169 9.77 -30.41 34.95
CA LEU A 169 10.23 -30.88 33.65
C LEU A 169 10.34 -32.41 33.64
N PRO A 170 9.94 -33.08 32.54
CA PRO A 170 10.14 -34.51 32.37
C PRO A 170 11.60 -34.86 32.01
N PHE A 171 12.40 -33.86 31.63
CA PHE A 171 13.73 -34.05 31.06
C PHE A 171 14.77 -34.45 32.12
N GLN A 172 15.42 -35.59 31.92
CA GLN A 172 16.46 -36.12 32.81
C GLN A 172 17.83 -35.43 32.61
N ASP A 173 18.00 -34.73 31.50
CA ASP A 173 19.24 -34.07 31.06
C ASP A 173 19.16 -32.52 31.16
N VAL A 174 18.26 -32.00 31.99
CA VAL A 174 18.08 -30.56 32.24
C VAL A 174 18.13 -30.26 33.73
N ASP A 175 19.17 -29.56 34.15
CA ASP A 175 19.37 -29.13 35.54
C ASP A 175 18.92 -27.68 35.75
N ARG A 176 18.43 -27.36 36.96
CA ARG A 176 17.98 -26.00 37.34
C ARG A 176 19.05 -24.91 37.18
N SER A 177 20.33 -25.29 37.21
CA SER A 177 21.46 -24.38 37.03
C SER A 177 21.84 -24.13 35.57
N ASP A 178 21.27 -24.88 34.64
CA ASP A 178 21.59 -24.72 33.22
C ASP A 178 21.11 -23.38 32.69
N TRP A 179 21.91 -22.73 31.86
CA TRP A 179 21.56 -21.44 31.26
C TRP A 179 20.27 -21.51 30.43
N TYR A 180 19.94 -22.69 29.90
CA TYR A 180 18.75 -22.94 29.10
C TYR A 180 17.56 -23.48 29.92
N TYR A 181 17.67 -23.66 31.24
CA TYR A 181 16.60 -24.25 32.05
C TYR A 181 15.26 -23.50 31.86
N ALA A 182 15.30 -22.16 31.95
CA ALA A 182 14.10 -21.33 31.79
C ALA A 182 13.46 -21.48 30.41
N ALA A 183 14.29 -21.56 29.35
CA ALA A 183 13.80 -21.76 27.98
C ALA A 183 13.22 -23.16 27.78
N ALA A 184 13.88 -24.21 28.30
CA ALA A 184 13.36 -25.58 28.25
C ALA A 184 12.02 -25.69 29.00
N ALA A 185 11.92 -25.04 30.15
CA ALA A 185 10.70 -25.03 30.95
C ALA A 185 9.55 -24.28 30.27
N ALA A 186 9.82 -23.09 29.71
CA ALA A 186 8.82 -22.33 28.97
C ALA A 186 8.39 -23.09 27.71
N ALA A 187 9.34 -23.59 26.91
CA ALA A 187 9.03 -24.35 25.70
C ALA A 187 8.17 -25.59 26.00
N TYR A 188 8.41 -26.29 27.10
CA TYR A 188 7.58 -27.42 27.51
C TYR A 188 6.19 -26.98 27.99
N ALA A 189 6.11 -25.98 28.87
CA ALA A 189 4.85 -25.51 29.44
C ALA A 189 3.87 -24.97 28.37
N HIS A 190 4.40 -24.38 27.30
CA HIS A 190 3.63 -23.84 26.18
C HIS A 190 3.52 -24.80 24.99
N GLY A 191 3.94 -26.06 25.14
CA GLY A 191 3.76 -27.11 24.14
C GLY A 191 4.66 -27.02 22.90
N LEU A 192 5.68 -26.15 22.91
CA LEU A 192 6.67 -26.06 21.83
C LEU A 192 7.63 -27.27 21.83
N ALA A 193 8.04 -27.71 23.03
CA ALA A 193 8.87 -28.89 23.23
C ALA A 193 8.02 -30.12 23.59
N SER A 194 8.37 -31.28 23.02
CA SER A 194 7.72 -32.56 23.30
C SER A 194 7.96 -33.05 24.73
N ALA A 195 7.03 -33.86 25.25
CA ALA A 195 7.11 -34.49 26.57
C ALA A 195 7.99 -35.76 26.59
N ASP A 196 9.19 -35.66 26.03
CA ASP A 196 10.16 -36.77 25.99
C ASP A 196 10.96 -36.86 27.30
N ASP A 197 11.62 -38.01 27.52
CA ASP A 197 12.47 -38.24 28.70
C ASP A 197 13.73 -37.35 28.72
N ASN A 198 14.16 -36.82 27.56
CA ASN A 198 15.36 -36.00 27.42
C ASN A 198 15.12 -34.82 26.47
N PHE A 199 15.62 -33.64 26.83
CA PHE A 199 15.56 -32.43 26.03
C PHE A 199 16.61 -32.41 24.91
N CYS A 200 17.74 -33.09 25.09
CA CYS A 200 18.91 -33.14 24.20
C CYS A 200 19.54 -31.75 23.94
N PRO A 201 19.91 -30.96 24.98
CA PRO A 201 20.23 -29.54 24.85
C PRO A 201 21.41 -29.23 23.92
N HIS A 202 22.44 -30.07 23.92
CA HIS A 202 23.69 -29.84 23.16
C HIS A 202 23.68 -30.44 21.75
N ARG A 203 22.62 -31.18 21.38
CA ARG A 203 22.52 -31.78 20.05
C ARG A 203 22.27 -30.67 19.02
N PRO A 204 23.02 -30.63 17.90
CA PRO A 204 22.68 -29.77 16.78
C PRO A 204 21.29 -30.09 16.22
N VAL A 205 20.52 -29.06 15.86
CA VAL A 205 19.23 -29.23 15.18
C VAL A 205 19.41 -29.21 13.67
N THR A 206 18.60 -30.01 12.98
CA THR A 206 18.53 -29.94 11.52
C THR A 206 17.68 -28.75 11.07
N ARG A 207 17.78 -28.37 9.79
CA ARG A 207 16.93 -27.35 9.17
C ARG A 207 15.45 -27.68 9.35
N GLY A 208 15.05 -28.93 9.09
CA GLY A 208 13.66 -29.36 9.27
C GLY A 208 13.18 -29.28 10.72
N GLU A 209 14.06 -29.58 11.69
CA GLU A 209 13.73 -29.43 13.12
C GLU A 209 13.54 -27.96 13.49
N PHE A 210 14.43 -27.07 13.05
CA PHE A 210 14.32 -25.64 13.32
C PHE A 210 13.08 -25.02 12.64
N THR A 211 12.81 -25.37 11.37
CA THR A 211 11.58 -24.96 10.66
C THR A 211 10.33 -25.38 11.43
N THR A 212 10.31 -26.59 11.99
CA THR A 212 9.18 -27.07 12.78
C THR A 212 9.04 -26.33 14.11
N ILE A 213 10.15 -26.02 14.78
CA ILE A 213 10.13 -25.21 16.02
C ILE A 213 9.58 -23.82 15.73
N LEU A 214 10.03 -23.16 14.66
CA LEU A 214 9.59 -21.82 14.31
C LEU A 214 8.13 -21.80 13.83
N ALA A 215 7.69 -22.81 13.06
CA ALA A 215 6.30 -22.90 12.63
C ALA A 215 5.35 -22.98 13.83
N ARG A 216 5.66 -23.85 14.80
CA ARG A 216 4.88 -23.98 16.04
C ARG A 216 4.89 -22.70 16.88
N ALA A 217 6.03 -22.01 16.92
CA ALA A 217 6.13 -20.72 17.57
C ALA A 217 5.20 -19.67 16.92
N MET A 218 5.18 -19.58 15.59
CA MET A 218 4.32 -18.62 14.89
C MET A 218 2.83 -19.01 14.97
N GLU A 219 2.52 -20.30 14.94
CA GLU A 219 1.17 -20.82 15.17
C GLU A 219 0.66 -20.55 16.58
N HIS A 220 1.53 -20.61 17.60
CA HIS A 220 1.18 -20.28 18.98
C HIS A 220 0.73 -18.82 19.16
N ILE A 221 1.25 -17.89 18.35
CA ILE A 221 0.82 -16.48 18.31
C ILE A 221 -0.43 -16.30 17.42
N GLY A 222 -0.69 -17.24 16.50
CA GLY A 222 -1.76 -17.14 15.51
C GLY A 222 -1.34 -16.45 14.21
N TRP A 223 -0.04 -16.31 13.95
CA TRP A 223 0.49 -15.68 12.74
C TRP A 223 0.73 -16.66 11.59
N LEU A 224 0.66 -17.96 11.89
CA LEU A 224 0.84 -19.03 10.92
C LEU A 224 -0.15 -20.14 11.24
N SER A 225 -0.64 -20.85 10.21
CA SER A 225 -1.44 -22.06 10.40
C SER A 225 -0.70 -23.25 9.78
N ILE A 226 -0.44 -24.30 10.57
CA ILE A 226 0.24 -25.49 10.06
C ILE A 226 -0.80 -26.42 9.41
N PRO A 227 -0.73 -26.68 8.09
CA PRO A 227 -1.71 -27.52 7.42
C PRO A 227 -1.61 -28.98 7.88
N GLU A 228 -2.75 -29.58 8.23
CA GLU A 228 -2.82 -30.97 8.69
C GLU A 228 -2.74 -32.01 7.55
N ASN A 229 -3.17 -31.64 6.33
CA ASN A 229 -3.40 -32.59 5.23
C ASN A 229 -2.63 -32.26 3.93
N GLY A 230 -1.51 -31.54 4.02
CA GLY A 230 -0.75 -31.16 2.82
C GLY A 230 0.14 -32.27 2.26
N GLN A 231 0.49 -32.16 0.98
CA GLN A 231 1.31 -33.14 0.25
C GLN A 231 2.64 -32.52 -0.19
N ALA A 232 3.68 -33.34 -0.29
CA ALA A 232 5.01 -32.87 -0.70
C ALA A 232 5.02 -32.23 -2.10
N GLN A 233 4.09 -32.60 -2.97
CA GLN A 233 3.94 -32.03 -4.31
C GLN A 233 3.40 -30.59 -4.30
N ASP A 234 2.86 -30.13 -3.17
CA ASP A 234 2.34 -28.78 -3.02
C ASP A 234 3.46 -27.78 -2.68
N LEU A 235 4.67 -28.25 -2.39
CA LEU A 235 5.85 -27.43 -2.13
C LEU A 235 6.56 -27.02 -3.42
N SER A 236 7.08 -25.80 -3.44
CA SER A 236 7.95 -25.28 -4.51
C SER A 236 9.39 -25.86 -4.51
N LEU A 237 9.71 -26.73 -3.54
CA LEU A 237 11.06 -27.21 -3.27
C LEU A 237 11.42 -28.47 -4.07
N ALA A 238 12.59 -28.46 -4.70
CA ALA A 238 13.04 -29.55 -5.57
C ALA A 238 13.31 -30.89 -4.83
N ASP A 239 13.57 -30.85 -3.53
CA ASP A 239 13.75 -32.02 -2.68
C ASP A 239 12.55 -32.27 -1.74
N ALA A 240 11.38 -31.70 -2.04
CA ALA A 240 10.18 -31.83 -1.23
C ALA A 240 9.81 -33.29 -0.89
N ALA A 241 9.97 -34.21 -1.85
CA ALA A 241 9.70 -35.64 -1.65
C ALA A 241 10.58 -36.30 -0.57
N SER A 242 11.72 -35.68 -0.21
CA SER A 242 12.60 -36.16 0.85
C SER A 242 12.19 -35.67 2.24
N ILE A 243 11.36 -34.63 2.34
CA ILE A 243 10.96 -34.00 3.60
C ILE A 243 10.07 -34.99 4.37
N PRO A 244 10.41 -35.29 5.64
CA PRO A 244 9.66 -36.25 6.43
C PRO A 244 8.30 -35.68 6.83
N SER A 245 7.31 -36.58 7.02
CA SER A 245 5.93 -36.19 7.33
C SER A 245 5.79 -35.31 8.58
N TRP A 246 6.68 -35.45 9.57
CA TRP A 246 6.65 -34.62 10.78
C TRP A 246 7.06 -33.16 10.54
N ALA A 247 7.80 -32.87 9.46
CA ALA A 247 8.25 -31.53 9.08
C ALA A 247 7.43 -30.94 7.93
N LEU A 248 6.73 -31.79 7.16
CA LEU A 248 6.05 -31.40 5.93
C LEU A 248 5.07 -30.25 6.13
N GLY A 249 4.22 -30.32 7.16
CA GLY A 249 3.28 -29.23 7.47
C GLY A 249 3.98 -27.89 7.73
N ALA A 250 5.11 -27.91 8.46
CA ALA A 250 5.87 -26.70 8.75
C ALA A 250 6.50 -26.09 7.48
N TYR A 251 7.03 -26.92 6.59
CA TYR A 251 7.52 -26.43 5.29
C TYR A 251 6.40 -25.86 4.43
N LEU A 252 5.24 -26.52 4.36
CA LEU A 252 4.09 -26.03 3.60
C LEU A 252 3.59 -24.68 4.10
N ALA A 253 3.53 -24.52 5.42
CA ALA A 253 3.11 -23.27 6.04
C ALA A 253 4.01 -22.10 5.64
N PHE A 254 5.32 -22.33 5.53
CA PHE A 254 6.30 -21.29 5.19
C PHE A 254 6.56 -21.12 3.68
N ASP A 255 6.35 -22.16 2.87
CA ASP A 255 6.54 -22.10 1.41
C ASP A 255 5.57 -21.10 0.77
N GLY A 256 4.32 -21.04 1.24
CA GLY A 256 3.34 -20.04 0.82
C GLY A 256 3.72 -18.60 1.16
N GLU A 257 4.66 -18.42 2.09
CA GLU A 257 5.15 -17.12 2.56
C GLU A 257 6.46 -16.69 1.88
N ASP A 258 7.08 -17.58 1.09
CA ASP A 258 8.45 -17.41 0.55
C ASP A 258 9.51 -17.15 1.65
N ILE A 259 9.33 -17.79 2.81
CA ILE A 259 10.24 -17.70 3.95
C ILE A 259 10.81 -19.08 4.26
N GLY A 260 12.11 -19.19 4.54
CA GLY A 260 12.66 -20.43 5.06
C GLY A 260 14.17 -20.52 4.97
N ILE A 261 14.69 -21.72 5.25
CA ILE A 261 16.10 -22.04 5.09
C ILE A 261 16.24 -22.92 3.84
N PHE A 262 16.72 -22.31 2.76
CA PHE A 262 16.87 -22.97 1.47
C PHE A 262 18.30 -22.91 0.95
N THR A 263 18.60 -23.79 0.01
CA THR A 263 19.82 -23.74 -0.79
C THR A 263 19.42 -23.64 -2.25
N GLN A 264 19.87 -22.58 -2.90
CA GLN A 264 19.70 -22.38 -4.33
C GLN A 264 20.67 -23.29 -5.10
N ARG A 265 20.16 -24.00 -6.10
CA ARG A 265 20.95 -24.84 -7.02
C ARG A 265 20.62 -24.47 -8.46
N GLU A 266 21.64 -24.28 -9.27
CA GLU A 266 21.48 -24.16 -10.73
C GLU A 266 21.07 -25.53 -11.30
N THR A 267 20.01 -25.55 -12.10
CA THR A 267 19.51 -26.77 -12.74
C THR A 267 20.32 -27.16 -13.99
N GLY A 268 21.09 -26.21 -14.54
CA GLY A 268 21.79 -26.35 -15.82
C GLY A 268 20.92 -26.12 -17.06
N GLU A 269 19.64 -25.80 -16.87
CA GLU A 269 18.74 -25.33 -17.92
C GLU A 269 18.72 -23.80 -17.94
N ALA A 270 18.57 -23.21 -19.13
CA ALA A 270 18.36 -21.78 -19.29
C ALA A 270 16.87 -21.47 -19.46
N ASP A 271 16.43 -20.34 -18.90
CA ASP A 271 15.14 -19.70 -19.19
C ASP A 271 15.15 -19.06 -20.59
N GLU A 272 13.97 -18.61 -21.05
CA GLU A 272 13.80 -18.02 -22.39
C GLU A 272 14.67 -16.76 -22.60
N ASP A 273 15.02 -16.05 -21.52
CA ASP A 273 15.91 -14.89 -21.53
C ASP A 273 17.42 -15.24 -21.45
N GLY A 274 17.75 -16.53 -21.37
CA GLY A 274 19.12 -17.04 -21.27
C GLY A 274 19.70 -17.08 -19.86
N SER A 275 18.94 -16.68 -18.82
CA SER A 275 19.34 -16.85 -17.42
C SER A 275 19.27 -18.33 -17.00
N MET A 276 20.13 -18.76 -16.09
CA MET A 276 20.12 -20.16 -15.63
C MET A 276 18.98 -20.35 -14.61
N LYS A 277 18.14 -21.35 -14.84
CA LYS A 277 17.07 -21.73 -13.92
C LYS A 277 17.64 -22.16 -12.57
N MET A 278 17.10 -21.54 -11.53
CA MET A 278 17.41 -21.85 -10.15
C MET A 278 16.30 -22.69 -9.52
N GLU A 279 16.67 -23.65 -8.68
CA GLU A 279 15.73 -24.38 -7.83
C GLU A 279 16.10 -24.24 -6.35
N LEU A 280 15.10 -24.30 -5.48
CA LEU A 280 15.27 -24.22 -4.03
C LEU A 280 15.23 -25.62 -3.42
N LEU A 281 16.17 -25.90 -2.52
CA LEU A 281 16.26 -27.15 -1.77
C LEU A 281 16.13 -26.88 -0.27
N ALA A 282 15.23 -27.58 0.41
CA ALA A 282 15.15 -27.56 1.87
C ALA A 282 16.44 -28.10 2.50
N GLN A 283 16.87 -29.28 2.03
CA GLN A 283 17.93 -30.08 2.64
C GLN A 283 17.67 -30.24 4.14
N TRP A 284 16.46 -30.74 4.45
CA TRP A 284 15.87 -30.75 5.79
C TRP A 284 16.75 -31.43 6.85
N ASP A 285 17.61 -32.36 6.44
CA ASP A 285 18.51 -33.14 7.27
C ASP A 285 19.86 -32.45 7.54
N LYS A 286 20.19 -31.37 6.82
CA LYS A 286 21.37 -30.56 7.11
C LYS A 286 21.24 -29.87 8.46
N ILE A 287 22.36 -29.76 9.16
CA ILE A 287 22.44 -29.01 10.42
C ILE A 287 22.20 -27.54 10.14
N ALA A 288 21.25 -26.94 10.86
CA ALA A 288 21.01 -25.51 10.80
C ALA A 288 22.15 -24.75 11.48
N THR A 289 22.61 -23.68 10.85
CA THR A 289 23.57 -22.75 11.43
C THR A 289 22.86 -21.65 12.21
N ARG A 290 23.58 -21.00 13.13
CA ARG A 290 23.07 -19.81 13.83
C ARG A 290 22.66 -18.71 12.85
N GLY A 291 23.42 -18.50 11.78
CA GLY A 291 23.12 -17.49 10.78
C GLY A 291 21.84 -17.75 9.99
N GLU A 292 21.60 -19.00 9.56
CA GLU A 292 20.33 -19.37 8.90
C GLU A 292 19.13 -19.15 9.83
N ALA A 293 19.25 -19.52 11.10
CA ALA A 293 18.19 -19.31 12.08
C ALA A 293 17.90 -17.83 12.34
N ILE A 294 18.93 -16.98 12.42
CA ILE A 294 18.79 -15.53 12.58
C ILE A 294 18.02 -14.94 11.40
N THR A 295 18.44 -15.25 10.16
CA THR A 295 17.78 -14.78 8.95
C THR A 295 16.31 -15.23 8.91
N PHE A 296 16.05 -16.49 9.22
CA PHE A 296 14.69 -17.04 9.18
C PHE A 296 13.78 -16.39 10.24
N LEU A 297 14.26 -16.24 11.49
CA LEU A 297 13.54 -15.56 12.56
C LEU A 297 13.19 -14.11 12.19
N HIS A 298 14.13 -13.40 11.57
CA HIS A 298 13.91 -12.03 11.14
C HIS A 298 12.78 -11.93 10.11
N PHE A 299 12.83 -12.75 9.06
CA PHE A 299 11.79 -12.72 8.03
C PHE A 299 10.43 -13.16 8.57
N ALA A 300 10.36 -14.21 9.40
CA ALA A 300 9.12 -14.60 10.06
C ALA A 300 8.53 -13.45 10.91
N ARG A 301 9.37 -12.67 11.60
CA ARG A 301 8.93 -11.51 12.41
C ARG A 301 8.35 -10.39 11.57
N ILE A 302 8.93 -10.08 10.41
CA ILE A 302 8.54 -8.89 9.63
C ILE A 302 7.51 -9.18 8.55
N GLN A 303 7.39 -10.42 8.07
CA GLN A 303 6.52 -10.75 6.94
C GLN A 303 5.19 -11.36 7.36
N LEU A 304 5.14 -12.17 8.42
CA LEU A 304 3.89 -12.84 8.83
C LEU A 304 2.82 -11.91 9.46
N PRO A 305 3.17 -10.91 10.31
CA PRO A 305 2.14 -10.11 10.94
C PRO A 305 1.61 -9.03 10.01
N TRP A 306 0.31 -8.76 10.07
CA TRP A 306 -0.32 -7.62 9.43
C TRP A 306 -0.71 -6.54 10.45
N TYR A 307 -0.57 -5.28 10.04
CA TYR A 307 -0.87 -4.12 10.89
C TYR A 307 -1.73 -3.09 10.15
N PRO A 308 -2.78 -2.53 10.79
CA PRO A 308 -3.61 -1.51 10.15
C PRO A 308 -2.88 -0.17 10.03
N SER A 309 -3.09 0.51 8.91
CA SER A 309 -2.73 1.91 8.75
C SER A 309 -3.67 2.81 9.56
N GLN A 310 -3.31 4.10 9.69
CA GLN A 310 -4.22 5.08 10.29
C GLN A 310 -5.55 5.16 9.53
N TYR A 311 -5.51 5.05 8.19
CA TYR A 311 -6.74 5.05 7.37
C TYR A 311 -7.66 3.89 7.74
N ALA A 312 -7.14 2.69 7.95
CA ALA A 312 -7.97 1.57 8.37
C ALA A 312 -8.64 1.80 9.72
N ILE A 313 -7.96 2.49 10.65
CA ILE A 313 -8.55 2.84 11.95
C ILE A 313 -9.63 3.91 11.78
N ASP A 314 -9.34 4.99 11.06
CA ASP A 314 -10.25 6.14 10.86
C ASP A 314 -11.54 5.71 10.17
N TRP A 315 -11.45 4.81 9.20
CA TRP A 315 -12.61 4.27 8.48
C TRP A 315 -13.30 3.11 9.22
N GLY A 316 -12.77 2.68 10.37
CA GLY A 316 -13.29 1.54 11.13
C GLY A 316 -13.14 0.19 10.42
N LEU A 317 -12.16 0.09 9.52
CA LEU A 317 -11.81 -1.11 8.75
C LEU A 317 -10.58 -1.84 9.33
N SER A 318 -10.04 -1.39 10.46
CA SER A 318 -8.77 -1.90 11.03
C SER A 318 -8.77 -3.34 11.55
N GLN A 319 -9.94 -3.96 11.70
CA GLN A 319 -10.09 -5.34 12.19
C GLN A 319 -11.01 -6.19 11.32
N GLN A 320 -12.03 -5.56 10.73
CA GLN A 320 -13.01 -6.24 9.91
C GLN A 320 -13.18 -5.50 8.60
N MET A 321 -13.24 -6.27 7.51
CA MET A 321 -13.56 -5.81 6.17
C MET A 321 -14.95 -6.28 5.79
N PRO A 322 -15.70 -5.54 4.94
CA PRO A 322 -16.90 -6.08 4.32
C PRO A 322 -16.53 -7.29 3.46
N VAL A 323 -17.46 -8.23 3.29
CA VAL A 323 -17.28 -9.34 2.35
C VAL A 323 -17.32 -8.77 0.93
N LEU A 324 -16.13 -8.61 0.36
CA LEU A 324 -15.90 -7.94 -0.91
C LEU A 324 -15.73 -8.97 -2.04
N ASP A 325 -16.38 -8.72 -3.17
CA ASP A 325 -16.19 -9.50 -4.41
C ASP A 325 -16.24 -8.59 -5.65
N GLY A 326 -16.17 -9.14 -6.88
CA GLY A 326 -16.30 -8.33 -8.08
C GLY A 326 -15.97 -9.00 -9.43
N SER A 327 -15.76 -8.17 -10.44
CA SER A 327 -15.20 -8.64 -11.71
C SER A 327 -13.73 -9.03 -11.53
N THR A 328 -13.23 -10.02 -12.28
CA THR A 328 -11.79 -10.34 -12.28
C THR A 328 -10.94 -9.14 -12.71
N SER A 329 -11.46 -8.32 -13.63
CA SER A 329 -10.83 -7.07 -14.06
C SER A 329 -10.75 -6.00 -12.97
N THR A 330 -11.57 -6.05 -11.92
CA THR A 330 -11.60 -5.05 -10.84
C THR A 330 -10.84 -5.48 -9.59
N TYR A 331 -10.25 -6.68 -9.59
CA TYR A 331 -9.40 -7.17 -8.50
C TYR A 331 -8.24 -6.22 -8.10
N PRO A 332 -7.61 -5.47 -9.04
CA PRO A 332 -6.60 -4.50 -8.65
C PRO A 332 -7.08 -3.40 -7.69
N TYR A 333 -8.38 -3.06 -7.68
CA TYR A 333 -8.93 -2.18 -6.64
C TYR A 333 -8.79 -2.79 -5.26
N THR A 334 -9.14 -4.06 -5.12
CA THR A 334 -9.05 -4.81 -3.87
C THR A 334 -7.62 -4.85 -3.37
N GLN A 335 -6.66 -5.17 -4.24
CA GLN A 335 -5.24 -5.16 -3.89
C GLN A 335 -4.78 -3.76 -3.43
N ALA A 336 -5.17 -2.70 -4.14
CA ALA A 336 -4.82 -1.33 -3.78
C ALA A 336 -5.43 -0.90 -2.44
N VAL A 337 -6.70 -1.22 -2.20
CA VAL A 337 -7.41 -0.96 -0.94
C VAL A 337 -6.69 -1.66 0.21
N TYR A 338 -6.48 -2.97 0.10
CA TYR A 338 -5.78 -3.75 1.14
C TYR A 338 -4.36 -3.24 1.38
N GLY A 339 -3.60 -2.91 0.34
CA GLY A 339 -2.24 -2.38 0.46
C GLY A 339 -2.15 -0.98 1.12
N VAL A 340 -3.20 -0.16 1.03
CA VAL A 340 -3.27 1.14 1.73
C VAL A 340 -3.77 0.98 3.17
N LEU A 341 -4.67 0.01 3.40
CA LEU A 341 -5.26 -0.21 4.72
C LEU A 341 -4.35 -1.03 5.64
N PHE A 342 -3.50 -1.91 5.12
CA PHE A 342 -2.72 -2.83 5.94
C PHE A 342 -1.28 -3.00 5.44
N HIS A 343 -0.33 -3.04 6.37
CA HIS A 343 0.99 -3.61 6.13
C HIS A 343 0.87 -5.13 6.09
N ASN A 344 1.59 -5.79 5.18
CA ASN A 344 1.47 -7.24 4.88
C ASN A 344 0.01 -7.65 4.67
N SER A 345 -0.66 -6.96 3.76
CA SER A 345 -2.12 -7.00 3.64
C SER A 345 -2.68 -8.37 3.23
N ASN A 346 -1.88 -9.18 2.53
CA ASN A 346 -2.19 -10.57 2.18
C ASN A 346 -2.34 -11.48 3.41
N HIS A 347 -1.76 -11.13 4.56
CA HIS A 347 -1.94 -11.87 5.82
C HIS A 347 -3.20 -11.47 6.58
N HIS A 348 -3.94 -10.45 6.12
CA HIS A 348 -5.23 -10.13 6.72
C HIS A 348 -6.18 -11.34 6.59
N PRO A 349 -6.87 -11.79 7.66
CA PRO A 349 -7.66 -13.03 7.63
C PRO A 349 -8.87 -12.99 6.69
N GLN A 350 -9.28 -11.80 6.26
CA GLN A 350 -10.33 -11.58 5.27
C GLN A 350 -9.79 -11.12 3.90
N TYR A 351 -8.47 -11.18 3.68
CA TYR A 351 -7.87 -10.84 2.39
C TYR A 351 -8.55 -11.64 1.28
N VAL A 352 -8.93 -10.94 0.21
CA VAL A 352 -9.64 -11.54 -0.90
C VAL A 352 -8.58 -11.95 -1.92
N GLU A 353 -8.34 -13.24 -2.10
CA GLU A 353 -7.30 -13.73 -3.03
C GLU A 353 -7.68 -13.52 -4.51
N LYS A 354 -8.98 -13.55 -4.81
CA LYS A 354 -9.53 -13.37 -6.15
C LYS A 354 -11.02 -13.04 -6.10
N HIS A 355 -11.51 -12.47 -7.19
CA HIS A 355 -12.94 -12.25 -7.39
C HIS A 355 -13.63 -13.41 -8.15
N SER A 356 -14.95 -13.55 -7.98
CA SER A 356 -15.76 -14.65 -8.53
C SER A 356 -16.19 -14.48 -9.99
N THR A 357 -15.80 -13.39 -10.69
CA THR A 357 -16.31 -12.92 -12.01
C THR A 357 -17.58 -12.08 -11.93
N SER A 358 -17.89 -11.31 -12.97
CA SER A 358 -19.00 -10.35 -12.96
C SER A 358 -20.36 -11.01 -12.67
N HIS A 359 -20.70 -12.11 -13.36
CA HIS A 359 -22.00 -12.76 -13.19
C HIS A 359 -22.15 -13.34 -11.78
N ASP A 360 -21.20 -14.17 -11.36
CA ASP A 360 -21.26 -14.85 -10.06
C ASP A 360 -21.19 -13.86 -8.89
N SER A 361 -20.44 -12.77 -9.03
CA SER A 361 -20.39 -11.71 -8.01
C SER A 361 -21.75 -11.04 -7.81
N TYR A 362 -22.46 -10.72 -8.89
CA TYR A 362 -23.83 -10.20 -8.79
C TYR A 362 -24.78 -11.21 -8.13
N VAL A 363 -24.67 -12.50 -8.47
CA VAL A 363 -25.46 -13.56 -7.82
C VAL A 363 -25.21 -13.58 -6.31
N ARG A 364 -23.94 -13.53 -5.89
CA ARG A 364 -23.54 -13.52 -4.48
C ARG A 364 -24.07 -12.30 -3.73
N LEU A 365 -24.00 -11.10 -4.32
CA LEU A 365 -24.58 -9.89 -3.71
C LEU A 365 -26.11 -9.99 -3.58
N ILE A 366 -26.81 -10.49 -4.60
CA ILE A 366 -28.27 -10.69 -4.56
C ILE A 366 -28.65 -11.70 -3.45
N GLN A 367 -27.83 -12.73 -3.26
CA GLN A 367 -28.03 -13.76 -2.22
C GLN A 367 -27.60 -13.31 -0.81
N GLY A 368 -26.90 -12.17 -0.68
CA GLY A 368 -26.36 -11.68 0.59
C GLY A 368 -25.10 -12.41 1.04
N GLU A 369 -24.38 -13.06 0.12
CA GLU A 369 -23.09 -13.73 0.36
C GLU A 369 -21.89 -12.78 0.18
N ALA A 370 -22.12 -11.61 -0.41
CA ALA A 370 -21.18 -10.51 -0.49
C ALA A 370 -21.90 -9.23 -0.03
N ASP A 371 -21.18 -8.34 0.65
CA ASP A 371 -21.73 -7.07 1.15
C ASP A 371 -21.54 -5.95 0.12
N ILE A 372 -20.47 -6.02 -0.68
CA ILE A 372 -20.10 -5.03 -1.70
C ILE A 372 -19.41 -5.69 -2.89
N LEU A 373 -19.68 -5.16 -4.09
CA LEU A 373 -18.96 -5.54 -5.31
C LEU A 373 -18.18 -4.38 -5.90
N PHE A 374 -17.00 -4.66 -6.46
CA PHE A 374 -16.40 -3.81 -7.48
C PHE A 374 -16.70 -4.36 -8.86
N ALA A 375 -17.54 -3.68 -9.64
CA ALA A 375 -18.03 -4.15 -10.93
C ALA A 375 -17.55 -3.24 -12.07
N ALA A 376 -17.09 -3.86 -13.16
CA ALA A 376 -16.71 -3.13 -14.38
C ALA A 376 -17.93 -2.76 -15.26
N THR A 377 -19.05 -3.46 -15.09
CA THR A 377 -20.26 -3.28 -15.88
C THR A 377 -21.50 -3.41 -15.02
N LEU A 378 -22.61 -2.84 -15.51
CA LEU A 378 -23.95 -3.05 -14.94
C LEU A 378 -24.40 -4.51 -15.14
N PRO A 379 -25.32 -5.03 -14.31
CA PRO A 379 -25.80 -6.41 -14.44
C PRO A 379 -26.57 -6.60 -15.75
N SER A 380 -26.53 -7.81 -16.29
CA SER A 380 -27.36 -8.22 -17.43
C SER A 380 -28.85 -8.16 -17.09
N GLU A 381 -29.73 -8.16 -18.10
CA GLU A 381 -31.18 -8.19 -17.88
C GLU A 381 -31.63 -9.41 -17.08
N ASP A 382 -30.97 -10.56 -17.24
CA ASP A 382 -31.25 -11.78 -16.47
C ASP A 382 -30.91 -11.59 -14.98
N LEU A 383 -29.77 -10.95 -14.68
CA LEU A 383 -29.39 -10.62 -13.30
C LEU A 383 -30.32 -9.58 -12.67
N LYS A 384 -30.79 -8.59 -13.45
CA LYS A 384 -31.81 -7.63 -13.00
C LYS A 384 -33.13 -8.34 -12.68
N ALA A 385 -33.56 -9.28 -13.51
CA ALA A 385 -34.75 -10.07 -13.27
C ALA A 385 -34.59 -10.97 -12.03
N GLN A 386 -33.40 -11.54 -11.81
CA GLN A 386 -33.09 -12.32 -10.62
C GLN A 386 -33.12 -11.47 -9.34
N ALA A 387 -32.54 -10.27 -9.35
CA ALA A 387 -32.60 -9.33 -8.23
C ALA A 387 -34.05 -8.96 -7.91
N ALA A 388 -34.85 -8.62 -8.93
CA ALA A 388 -36.27 -8.31 -8.76
C ALA A 388 -37.07 -9.50 -8.19
N ALA A 389 -36.80 -10.72 -8.66
CA ALA A 389 -37.44 -11.93 -8.13
C ALA A 389 -37.06 -12.22 -6.67
N ALA A 390 -35.84 -11.84 -6.27
CA ALA A 390 -35.38 -11.91 -4.88
C ALA A 390 -35.85 -10.73 -4.01
N GLY A 391 -36.54 -9.73 -4.59
CA GLY A 391 -36.95 -8.52 -3.88
C GLY A 391 -35.77 -7.62 -3.49
N VAL A 392 -34.66 -7.70 -4.21
CA VAL A 392 -33.42 -6.95 -3.97
C VAL A 392 -33.31 -5.83 -4.99
N GLU A 393 -33.13 -4.61 -4.50
CA GLU A 393 -32.74 -3.46 -5.30
C GLU A 393 -31.23 -3.25 -5.16
N LEU A 394 -30.54 -3.00 -6.28
CA LEU A 394 -29.09 -2.78 -6.32
C LEU A 394 -28.81 -1.30 -6.56
N GLU A 395 -27.88 -0.74 -5.80
CA GLU A 395 -27.35 0.61 -5.99
C GLU A 395 -25.99 0.55 -6.68
N PHE A 396 -25.81 1.39 -7.70
CA PHE A 396 -24.59 1.47 -8.50
C PHE A 396 -23.92 2.82 -8.25
N ILE A 397 -22.82 2.82 -7.51
CA ILE A 397 -22.07 4.03 -7.19
C ILE A 397 -20.83 4.05 -8.08
N PRO A 398 -20.70 5.01 -9.03
CA PRO A 398 -19.46 5.17 -9.78
C PRO A 398 -18.27 5.34 -8.83
N ILE A 399 -17.17 4.64 -9.10
CA ILE A 399 -15.91 4.77 -8.35
C ILE A 399 -14.71 5.07 -9.23
N ALA A 400 -14.81 4.83 -10.54
CA ALA A 400 -13.77 5.17 -11.51
C ALA A 400 -14.38 5.46 -12.88
N TYR A 401 -13.75 6.36 -13.63
CA TYR A 401 -13.93 6.46 -15.06
C TYR A 401 -13.32 5.24 -15.74
N ASP A 402 -14.00 4.80 -16.79
CA ASP A 402 -13.44 3.83 -17.70
C ASP A 402 -13.82 4.17 -19.15
N ALA A 403 -13.10 3.62 -20.13
CA ALA A 403 -13.46 3.78 -21.54
C ALA A 403 -12.93 2.64 -22.40
N MET A 404 -13.78 2.14 -23.30
CA MET A 404 -13.35 1.23 -24.36
C MET A 404 -12.66 2.03 -25.46
N VAL A 405 -11.44 1.65 -25.83
CA VAL A 405 -10.68 2.34 -26.88
C VAL A 405 -10.20 1.37 -27.94
N PHE A 406 -10.08 1.90 -29.16
CA PHE A 406 -9.51 1.20 -30.30
C PHE A 406 -8.18 1.83 -30.68
N PHE A 407 -7.24 1.01 -31.12
CA PHE A 407 -5.91 1.46 -31.52
C PHE A 407 -5.40 0.65 -32.71
N THR A 408 -4.47 1.26 -33.44
CA THR A 408 -3.82 0.70 -34.64
C THR A 408 -2.33 1.06 -34.62
N ASN A 409 -1.53 0.44 -35.49
CA ASN A 409 -0.14 0.85 -35.70
C ASN A 409 -0.05 2.35 -36.03
N LYS A 410 0.90 3.06 -35.40
CA LYS A 410 1.12 4.51 -35.45
C LYS A 410 1.33 5.05 -36.86
N ILE A 411 1.85 4.23 -37.78
CA ILE A 411 2.05 4.58 -39.19
C ILE A 411 0.75 4.61 -40.02
N ASN A 412 -0.33 4.00 -39.53
CA ASN A 412 -1.63 4.03 -40.21
C ASN A 412 -2.14 5.48 -40.27
N SER A 413 -2.51 5.97 -41.45
CA SER A 413 -2.94 7.36 -41.65
C SER A 413 -4.39 7.63 -41.24
N LEU A 414 -5.19 6.60 -40.93
CA LEU A 414 -6.57 6.79 -40.47
C LEU A 414 -6.58 7.27 -39.00
N ASP A 415 -7.29 8.35 -38.70
CA ASP A 415 -7.31 8.95 -37.34
C ASP A 415 -8.52 8.56 -36.49
N GLY A 416 -9.54 7.92 -37.08
CA GLY A 416 -10.73 7.51 -36.34
C GLY A 416 -11.67 6.62 -37.13
N LEU A 417 -12.63 6.04 -36.42
CA LEU A 417 -13.69 5.18 -36.93
C LEU A 417 -15.03 5.59 -36.31
N THR A 418 -16.12 5.29 -37.01
CA THR A 418 -17.46 5.34 -36.42
C THR A 418 -17.77 4.05 -35.68
N GLN A 419 -18.66 4.09 -34.69
CA GLN A 419 -19.11 2.88 -33.99
C GLN A 419 -19.68 1.84 -34.97
N LYS A 420 -20.40 2.29 -36.00
CA LYS A 420 -20.92 1.41 -37.06
C LYS A 420 -19.80 0.71 -37.82
N GLN A 421 -18.73 1.41 -38.19
CA GLN A 421 -17.59 0.79 -38.88
C GLN A 421 -16.90 -0.25 -37.99
N ILE A 422 -16.77 0.01 -36.68
CA ILE A 422 -16.23 -0.96 -35.73
C ILE A 422 -17.10 -2.22 -35.70
N GLN A 423 -18.42 -2.07 -35.59
CA GLN A 423 -19.33 -3.21 -35.64
C GLN A 423 -19.20 -3.98 -36.96
N GLU A 424 -19.15 -3.30 -38.10
CA GLU A 424 -18.99 -3.92 -39.42
C GLU A 424 -17.63 -4.63 -39.59
N ILE A 425 -16.56 -4.17 -38.91
CA ILE A 425 -15.26 -4.84 -38.88
C ILE A 425 -15.35 -6.15 -38.09
N TYR A 426 -15.88 -6.10 -36.87
CA TYR A 426 -15.77 -7.21 -35.91
C TYR A 426 -16.95 -8.20 -35.95
N VAL A 427 -18.14 -7.76 -36.32
CA VAL A 427 -19.37 -8.57 -36.37
C VAL A 427 -19.66 -9.06 -37.78
N ASP A 428 -19.49 -8.21 -38.79
CA ASP A 428 -19.81 -8.57 -40.18
C ASP A 428 -18.59 -9.04 -40.99
N GLY A 429 -17.36 -8.77 -40.51
CA GLY A 429 -16.14 -9.07 -41.27
C GLY A 429 -16.08 -8.35 -42.62
N LYS A 430 -16.72 -7.18 -42.73
CA LYS A 430 -17.06 -6.54 -44.01
C LYS A 430 -15.85 -6.01 -44.79
N TYR A 431 -14.73 -5.78 -44.11
CA TYR A 431 -13.56 -5.09 -44.65
C TYR A 431 -12.31 -5.97 -44.59
N GLN A 432 -11.51 -5.95 -45.64
CA GLN A 432 -10.21 -6.64 -45.74
C GLN A 432 -9.03 -5.66 -45.87
N ASN A 433 -9.30 -4.38 -46.16
CA ASN A 433 -8.28 -3.37 -46.37
C ASN A 433 -8.70 -2.01 -45.78
N TRP A 434 -7.74 -1.30 -45.21
CA TRP A 434 -7.94 0.01 -44.59
C TRP A 434 -8.46 1.08 -45.57
N ASN A 435 -8.17 0.98 -46.86
CA ASN A 435 -8.66 1.92 -47.88
C ASN A 435 -10.19 1.93 -48.01
N GLN A 436 -10.86 0.83 -47.62
CA GLN A 436 -12.33 0.72 -47.60
C GLN A 436 -12.96 1.52 -46.46
N LEU A 437 -12.15 1.93 -45.49
CA LEU A 437 -12.51 2.75 -44.32
C LEU A 437 -11.99 4.18 -44.43
N GLY A 438 -11.34 4.54 -45.55
CA GLY A 438 -10.70 5.85 -45.76
C GLY A 438 -9.24 5.93 -45.30
N GLY A 439 -8.63 4.79 -44.97
CA GLY A 439 -7.22 4.68 -44.58
C GLY A 439 -6.28 4.37 -45.76
N PRO A 440 -5.02 3.96 -45.46
CA PRO A 440 -4.03 3.61 -46.48
C PRO A 440 -4.39 2.29 -47.20
N ASP A 441 -3.77 2.04 -48.36
CA ASP A 441 -3.87 0.74 -49.04
C ASP A 441 -3.00 -0.29 -48.31
N ALA A 442 -3.56 -0.86 -47.24
CA ALA A 442 -2.93 -1.84 -46.37
C ALA A 442 -3.96 -2.87 -45.91
N GLU A 443 -3.55 -4.12 -45.79
CA GLU A 443 -4.39 -5.19 -45.24
C GLU A 443 -4.84 -4.84 -43.82
N LEU A 444 -6.12 -5.07 -43.52
CA LEU A 444 -6.72 -4.87 -42.20
C LEU A 444 -6.66 -6.18 -41.41
N LEU A 445 -6.02 -6.16 -40.24
CA LEU A 445 -5.90 -7.32 -39.35
C LEU A 445 -6.62 -7.08 -38.01
N PRO A 446 -7.88 -7.52 -37.84
CA PRO A 446 -8.61 -7.32 -36.59
C PRO A 446 -8.22 -8.32 -35.50
N TYR A 447 -7.75 -7.82 -34.36
CA TYR A 447 -7.48 -8.62 -33.16
C TYR A 447 -8.65 -8.57 -32.19
N ARG A 448 -9.06 -9.73 -31.69
CA ARG A 448 -10.09 -9.86 -30.65
C ARG A 448 -9.49 -10.23 -29.31
N ARG A 449 -10.31 -10.13 -28.28
CA ARG A 449 -10.03 -10.62 -26.93
C ARG A 449 -10.77 -11.92 -26.65
N ASN A 450 -10.24 -12.71 -25.72
CA ASN A 450 -10.93 -13.87 -25.18
C ASN A 450 -12.22 -13.44 -24.45
N ALA A 451 -13.24 -14.31 -24.43
CA ALA A 451 -14.57 -13.99 -23.91
C ALA A 451 -14.55 -13.57 -22.42
N ASP A 452 -13.58 -14.07 -21.66
CA ASP A 452 -13.46 -13.78 -20.22
C ASP A 452 -12.76 -12.44 -19.92
N SER A 453 -12.44 -11.61 -20.93
CA SER A 453 -11.76 -10.33 -20.71
C SER A 453 -12.75 -9.17 -20.46
N GLY A 454 -12.36 -8.22 -19.60
CA GLY A 454 -13.15 -7.00 -19.37
C GLY A 454 -13.37 -6.17 -20.65
N SER A 455 -12.39 -6.15 -21.56
CA SER A 455 -12.53 -5.53 -22.87
C SER A 455 -13.52 -6.25 -23.81
N HIS A 456 -13.72 -7.56 -23.65
CA HIS A 456 -14.76 -8.31 -24.36
C HIS A 456 -16.16 -7.97 -23.81
N ALA A 457 -16.30 -7.84 -22.49
CA ALA A 457 -17.56 -7.39 -21.88
C ALA A 457 -17.98 -6.00 -22.39
N LEU A 458 -17.02 -5.08 -22.59
CA LEU A 458 -17.31 -3.78 -23.23
C LEU A 458 -17.68 -3.93 -24.72
N MET A 459 -17.06 -4.87 -25.43
CA MET A 459 -17.47 -5.19 -26.80
C MET A 459 -18.91 -5.71 -26.84
N GLU A 460 -19.31 -6.57 -25.90
CA GLU A 460 -20.68 -7.05 -25.76
C GLU A 460 -21.67 -5.92 -25.52
N GLN A 461 -21.31 -5.01 -24.61
CA GLN A 461 -22.13 -3.86 -24.24
C GLN A 461 -22.35 -2.91 -25.42
N TYR A 462 -21.29 -2.52 -26.14
CA TYR A 462 -21.38 -1.45 -27.14
C TYR A 462 -21.67 -1.96 -28.56
N PHE A 463 -21.23 -3.16 -28.90
CA PHE A 463 -21.22 -3.61 -30.30
C PHE A 463 -21.93 -4.94 -30.53
N LEU A 464 -22.16 -5.76 -29.51
CA LEU A 464 -22.81 -7.07 -29.66
C LEU A 464 -24.26 -7.13 -29.14
N GLU A 465 -24.91 -5.98 -28.97
CA GLU A 465 -26.30 -5.87 -28.51
C GLU A 465 -26.57 -6.61 -27.19
N GLY A 466 -25.60 -6.58 -26.25
CA GLY A 466 -25.69 -7.29 -24.98
C GLY A 466 -25.60 -8.81 -25.16
N GLY A 467 -24.78 -9.28 -26.11
CA GLY A 467 -24.52 -10.70 -26.39
C GLY A 467 -25.47 -11.36 -27.41
N LYS A 468 -26.37 -10.60 -28.04
CA LYS A 468 -27.26 -11.13 -29.11
C LYS A 468 -26.55 -11.31 -30.44
N LEU A 469 -25.52 -10.51 -30.68
CA LEU A 469 -24.61 -10.69 -31.80
C LEU A 469 -23.35 -11.39 -31.30
N SER A 470 -22.55 -11.89 -32.22
CA SER A 470 -21.25 -12.51 -31.90
C SER A 470 -20.19 -11.95 -32.83
N LEU A 471 -18.94 -11.93 -32.36
CA LEU A 471 -17.81 -11.63 -33.22
C LEU A 471 -17.76 -12.65 -34.36
N SER A 472 -17.54 -12.19 -35.59
CA SER A 472 -17.53 -13.08 -36.76
C SER A 472 -16.42 -14.13 -36.65
N PRO A 473 -16.74 -15.42 -36.86
CA PRO A 473 -15.75 -16.49 -36.93
C PRO A 473 -14.99 -16.50 -38.27
N ASP A 474 -15.51 -15.84 -39.30
CA ASP A 474 -15.11 -15.98 -40.72
C ASP A 474 -14.22 -14.83 -41.23
N VAL A 475 -13.77 -13.93 -40.35
CA VAL A 475 -12.87 -12.84 -40.73
C VAL A 475 -11.47 -13.41 -41.00
N ASN A 476 -10.92 -13.09 -42.18
CA ASN A 476 -9.54 -13.43 -42.52
C ASN A 476 -8.58 -12.92 -41.43
N ASN A 477 -7.86 -13.83 -40.78
CA ASN A 477 -6.84 -13.55 -39.76
C ASN A 477 -7.36 -12.91 -38.45
N VAL A 478 -8.60 -13.16 -38.00
CA VAL A 478 -8.97 -12.77 -36.63
C VAL A 478 -8.15 -13.57 -35.61
N LEU A 479 -7.26 -12.86 -34.93
CA LEU A 479 -6.33 -13.38 -33.95
C LEU A 479 -6.85 -13.05 -32.54
N THR A 480 -6.64 -13.96 -31.58
CA THR A 480 -7.16 -13.82 -30.22
C THR A 480 -6.02 -13.50 -29.27
N SER A 481 -6.02 -12.29 -28.71
CA SER A 481 -5.13 -11.90 -27.63
C SER A 481 -5.77 -12.27 -26.29
N TYR A 482 -5.09 -13.13 -25.54
CA TYR A 482 -5.60 -13.65 -24.27
C TYR A 482 -5.29 -12.69 -23.10
N ALA A 483 -4.07 -12.18 -23.03
CA ALA A 483 -3.69 -11.22 -22.00
C ALA A 483 -4.00 -9.77 -22.43
N MET A 484 -4.17 -8.86 -21.46
CA MET A 484 -4.26 -7.44 -21.80
C MET A 484 -2.96 -6.90 -22.37
N SER A 485 -1.81 -7.41 -21.90
CA SER A 485 -0.49 -7.04 -22.42
C SER A 485 -0.33 -7.51 -23.85
N SER A 486 -0.71 -8.76 -24.14
CA SER A 486 -0.62 -9.31 -25.50
C SER A 486 -1.53 -8.55 -26.47
N ALA A 487 -2.68 -8.03 -26.04
CA ALA A 487 -3.54 -7.22 -26.91
C ALA A 487 -2.85 -5.96 -27.47
N LEU A 488 -1.87 -5.39 -26.75
CA LEU A 488 -1.08 -4.26 -27.24
C LEU A 488 0.09 -4.76 -28.12
N THR A 489 0.88 -5.71 -27.62
CA THR A 489 2.07 -6.21 -28.34
C THR A 489 1.70 -6.93 -29.63
N ASP A 490 0.67 -7.78 -29.61
CA ASP A 490 0.22 -8.51 -30.79
C ASP A 490 -0.20 -7.57 -31.93
N VAL A 491 -0.87 -6.46 -31.60
CA VAL A 491 -1.29 -5.45 -32.58
C VAL A 491 -0.10 -4.63 -33.08
N ALA A 492 0.84 -4.29 -32.19
CA ALA A 492 2.06 -3.57 -32.56
C ALA A 492 2.93 -4.41 -33.51
N ASP A 493 3.13 -5.68 -33.19
CA ASP A 493 4.01 -6.62 -33.91
C ASP A 493 3.40 -7.16 -35.21
N ALA A 494 2.08 -7.06 -35.37
CA ALA A 494 1.40 -7.37 -36.62
C ALA A 494 1.72 -6.39 -37.77
N LEU A 495 2.47 -5.31 -37.50
CA LEU A 495 2.91 -4.35 -38.51
C LEU A 495 3.75 -5.03 -39.59
N ARG A 496 3.28 -4.96 -40.84
CA ARG A 496 4.07 -5.31 -42.03
C ARG A 496 4.13 -4.13 -42.99
N THR A 497 5.30 -3.91 -43.58
CA THR A 497 5.54 -2.82 -44.55
C THR A 497 5.58 -3.29 -46.00
N ASP A 498 5.80 -4.59 -46.26
CA ASP A 498 5.79 -5.15 -47.62
C ASP A 498 5.28 -6.62 -47.66
N PRO A 499 4.09 -6.89 -48.25
CA PRO A 499 3.06 -5.91 -48.55
C PRO A 499 2.49 -5.27 -47.26
N PRO A 500 2.01 -4.01 -47.30
CA PRO A 500 1.53 -3.33 -46.11
C PRO A 500 0.36 -4.03 -45.41
N ALA A 501 0.46 -4.22 -44.10
CA ALA A 501 -0.62 -4.72 -43.26
C ALA A 501 -0.57 -4.04 -41.89
N TYR A 502 -1.71 -3.52 -41.43
CA TYR A 502 -1.84 -2.87 -40.13
C TYR A 502 -2.97 -3.52 -39.33
N ALA A 503 -2.71 -3.75 -38.05
CA ALA A 503 -3.67 -4.35 -37.16
C ALA A 503 -4.53 -3.29 -36.46
N ILE A 504 -5.73 -3.71 -36.06
CA ILE A 504 -6.59 -2.99 -35.14
C ILE A 504 -6.84 -3.88 -33.93
N GLY A 505 -6.76 -3.32 -32.73
CA GLY A 505 -7.20 -3.97 -31.51
C GLY A 505 -7.99 -3.02 -30.63
N TYR A 506 -8.45 -3.55 -29.51
CA TYR A 506 -9.18 -2.81 -28.50
C TYR A 506 -8.75 -3.20 -27.09
N SER A 507 -8.87 -2.24 -26.19
CA SER A 507 -8.60 -2.41 -24.77
C SER A 507 -9.35 -1.34 -23.98
N VAL A 508 -8.99 -1.23 -22.72
CA VAL A 508 -9.46 -0.24 -21.78
C VAL A 508 -8.48 0.95 -21.76
N TYR A 509 -8.98 2.20 -21.77
CA TYR A 509 -8.15 3.40 -21.94
C TYR A 509 -6.99 3.49 -20.95
N TYR A 510 -7.29 3.36 -19.65
CA TYR A 510 -6.28 3.50 -18.61
C TYR A 510 -5.25 2.38 -18.61
N TYR A 511 -5.65 1.18 -19.02
CA TYR A 511 -4.69 0.11 -19.28
C TYR A 511 -3.77 0.48 -20.45
N TYR A 512 -4.34 0.94 -21.58
CA TYR A 512 -3.55 1.34 -22.75
C TYR A 512 -2.52 2.41 -22.39
N THR A 513 -2.92 3.48 -21.69
CA THR A 513 -2.03 4.60 -21.36
C THR A 513 -0.90 4.19 -20.40
N ARG A 514 -1.20 3.34 -19.42
CA ARG A 514 -0.21 2.89 -18.41
C ARG A 514 0.68 1.76 -18.89
N SER A 515 0.21 0.95 -19.82
CA SER A 515 0.96 -0.16 -20.41
C SER A 515 1.57 0.18 -21.76
N TYR A 516 1.47 1.44 -22.21
CA TYR A 516 2.03 1.88 -23.49
C TYR A 516 3.55 1.67 -23.58
N TRP A 517 4.25 1.63 -22.45
CA TRP A 517 5.69 1.30 -22.41
C TRP A 517 6.01 -0.09 -22.98
N LEU A 518 5.04 -1.02 -22.99
CA LEU A 518 5.20 -2.36 -23.60
C LEU A 518 5.39 -2.29 -25.13
N VAL A 519 4.91 -1.23 -25.76
CA VAL A 519 4.95 -1.03 -27.22
C VAL A 519 5.85 0.15 -27.62
N ASP A 520 6.74 0.57 -26.72
CA ASP A 520 7.77 1.55 -27.03
C ASP A 520 8.67 1.04 -28.16
N GLU A 521 9.29 1.95 -28.92
CA GLU A 521 10.11 1.64 -30.09
C GLU A 521 11.35 0.80 -29.73
N ALA A 522 11.70 0.73 -28.43
CA ALA A 522 12.73 -0.17 -27.90
C ALA A 522 12.32 -1.65 -27.90
N PHE A 523 11.02 -1.96 -27.92
CA PHE A 523 10.48 -3.32 -27.74
C PHE A 523 9.60 -3.81 -28.89
N SER A 524 8.99 -2.91 -29.68
CA SER A 524 8.17 -3.30 -30.84
C SER A 524 8.56 -2.53 -32.12
N ALA A 525 8.35 -3.16 -33.28
CA ALA A 525 8.68 -2.58 -34.59
C ALA A 525 7.71 -1.45 -35.02
N GLY A 526 6.64 -1.19 -34.27
CA GLY A 526 5.60 -0.25 -34.66
C GLY A 526 4.72 0.15 -33.50
N GLY A 527 5.06 1.28 -32.84
CA GLY A 527 4.25 1.87 -31.78
C GLY A 527 2.79 2.06 -32.18
N LEU A 528 1.91 2.31 -31.22
CA LEU A 528 0.46 2.37 -31.42
C LEU A 528 -0.07 3.80 -31.40
N LYS A 529 -1.23 4.02 -32.00
CA LYS A 529 -2.04 5.23 -31.79
C LYS A 529 -3.49 4.88 -31.50
N LEU A 530 -4.13 5.68 -30.65
CA LEU A 530 -5.56 5.61 -30.38
C LEU A 530 -6.35 6.17 -31.58
N LEU A 531 -7.51 5.58 -31.84
CA LEU A 531 -8.46 6.03 -32.86
C LEU A 531 -9.56 6.88 -32.22
N ALA A 532 -9.88 8.01 -32.84
CA ALA A 532 -11.08 8.77 -32.50
C ALA A 532 -12.33 7.95 -32.82
N ILE A 533 -13.33 7.95 -31.92
CA ILE A 533 -14.61 7.27 -32.15
C ILE A 533 -15.69 8.32 -32.36
N ASP A 534 -16.40 8.21 -33.49
CA ASP A 534 -17.39 9.20 -33.94
C ASP A 534 -16.85 10.65 -33.92
N GLY A 535 -15.55 10.81 -34.22
CA GLY A 535 -14.87 12.10 -34.29
C GLY A 535 -14.30 12.61 -32.96
N VAL A 536 -14.46 11.88 -31.85
CA VAL A 536 -13.93 12.27 -30.53
C VAL A 536 -12.72 11.42 -30.17
N VAL A 537 -11.60 12.07 -29.88
CA VAL A 537 -10.36 11.40 -29.45
C VAL A 537 -10.49 11.00 -27.97
N PRO A 538 -10.16 9.76 -27.59
CA PRO A 538 -10.13 9.37 -26.19
C PRO A 538 -9.01 10.09 -25.44
N SER A 539 -9.36 10.72 -24.31
CA SER A 539 -8.46 11.40 -23.39
C SER A 539 -9.08 11.42 -22.00
N ASP A 540 -8.28 11.67 -20.95
CA ASP A 540 -8.83 11.88 -19.61
C ASP A 540 -9.96 12.93 -19.60
N ALA A 541 -9.78 14.04 -20.33
CA ALA A 541 -10.78 15.11 -20.39
C ALA A 541 -12.09 14.65 -21.08
N THR A 542 -11.99 14.02 -22.25
CA THR A 542 -13.16 13.58 -23.03
C THR A 542 -13.88 12.38 -22.43
N ILE A 543 -13.18 11.57 -21.64
CA ILE A 543 -13.78 10.49 -20.87
C ILE A 543 -14.48 11.06 -19.64
N ALA A 544 -13.83 11.96 -18.90
CA ALA A 544 -14.36 12.52 -17.67
C ALA A 544 -15.61 13.38 -17.90
N ASP A 545 -15.66 14.16 -18.98
CA ASP A 545 -16.80 15.00 -19.35
C ASP A 545 -17.92 14.24 -20.10
N GLY A 546 -17.70 12.96 -20.40
CA GLY A 546 -18.65 12.09 -21.09
C GLY A 546 -18.80 12.36 -22.60
N SER A 547 -17.98 13.21 -23.19
CA SER A 547 -18.02 13.49 -24.64
C SER A 547 -17.49 12.34 -25.50
N TYR A 548 -16.61 11.50 -24.96
CA TYR A 548 -16.14 10.29 -25.63
C TYR A 548 -17.25 9.21 -25.63
N PRO A 549 -17.69 8.70 -26.80
CA PRO A 549 -18.92 7.92 -26.92
C PRO A 549 -18.87 6.53 -26.27
N LEU A 550 -17.67 6.02 -25.97
CA LEU A 550 -17.46 4.73 -25.32
C LEU A 550 -16.92 4.87 -23.89
N ALA A 551 -17.09 6.05 -23.29
CA ALA A 551 -16.83 6.29 -21.88
C ALA A 551 -17.90 5.64 -20.99
N GLY A 552 -17.47 5.19 -19.82
CA GLY A 552 -18.31 4.56 -18.81
C GLY A 552 -17.68 4.68 -17.43
N TYR A 553 -18.18 3.84 -16.53
CA TYR A 553 -17.72 3.81 -15.14
C TYR A 553 -17.52 2.38 -14.66
N ASN A 554 -16.60 2.21 -13.72
CA ASN A 554 -16.62 1.09 -12.80
C ASN A 554 -17.39 1.50 -11.55
N TYR A 555 -18.04 0.54 -10.90
CA TYR A 555 -18.98 0.78 -9.83
C TYR A 555 -18.57 0.05 -8.56
N ALA A 556 -18.77 0.69 -7.41
CA ALA A 556 -19.09 -0.03 -6.19
C ALA A 556 -20.59 -0.33 -6.20
N VAL A 557 -20.96 -1.59 -5.98
CA VAL A 557 -22.35 -2.04 -5.96
C VAL A 557 -22.69 -2.59 -4.59
N VAL A 558 -23.78 -2.11 -4.03
CA VAL A 558 -24.35 -2.58 -2.76
C VAL A 558 -25.84 -2.80 -2.93
N ARG A 559 -26.45 -3.55 -2.01
CA ARG A 559 -27.92 -3.64 -1.95
C ARG A 559 -28.49 -2.33 -1.40
N ALA A 560 -29.66 -1.91 -1.88
CA ALA A 560 -30.29 -0.68 -1.40
C ALA A 560 -30.72 -0.76 0.07
N ASP A 561 -30.98 -1.97 0.57
CA ASP A 561 -31.30 -2.24 1.97
C ASP A 561 -30.06 -2.33 2.89
N GLU A 562 -28.86 -2.16 2.34
CA GLU A 562 -27.61 -2.19 3.11
C GLU A 562 -27.58 -1.04 4.16
N PRO A 563 -27.41 -1.36 5.47
CA PRO A 563 -27.45 -0.36 6.53
C PRO A 563 -26.44 0.77 6.33
N LYS A 564 -26.85 2.02 6.60
CA LYS A 564 -26.02 3.21 6.34
C LYS A 564 -24.70 3.22 7.12
N ASP A 565 -24.65 2.57 8.27
CA ASP A 565 -23.48 2.51 9.16
C ASP A 565 -22.63 1.24 8.94
N SER A 566 -22.99 0.40 7.98
CA SER A 566 -22.29 -0.85 7.68
C SER A 566 -20.90 -0.64 7.09
N LEU A 567 -20.06 -1.69 7.17
CA LEU A 567 -18.72 -1.67 6.59
C LEU A 567 -18.75 -1.53 5.05
N ALA A 568 -19.78 -2.06 4.38
CA ALA A 568 -19.95 -1.90 2.93
C ALA A 568 -20.21 -0.44 2.56
N ARG A 569 -21.08 0.26 3.28
CA ARG A 569 -21.33 1.70 3.04
C ARG A 569 -20.09 2.54 3.34
N ARG A 570 -19.35 2.22 4.41
CA ARG A 570 -18.05 2.87 4.68
C ARG A 570 -17.03 2.61 3.57
N MET A 571 -17.01 1.41 2.98
CA MET A 571 -16.14 1.10 1.85
C MET A 571 -16.53 1.89 0.59
N VAL A 572 -17.82 2.08 0.32
CA VAL A 572 -18.29 2.97 -0.77
C VAL A 572 -17.81 4.41 -0.53
N GLU A 573 -17.96 4.92 0.68
CA GLU A 573 -17.49 6.26 1.06
C GLU A 573 -15.96 6.38 0.98
N PHE A 574 -15.23 5.35 1.41
CA PHE A 574 -13.78 5.27 1.28
C PHE A 574 -13.34 5.33 -0.19
N MET A 575 -13.95 4.47 -1.04
CA MET A 575 -13.61 4.35 -2.46
C MET A 575 -13.90 5.63 -3.23
N THR A 576 -14.97 6.32 -2.87
CA THR A 576 -15.24 7.63 -3.44
C THR A 576 -14.31 8.69 -2.84
N GLY A 577 -13.93 8.64 -1.57
CA GLY A 577 -12.98 9.54 -0.89
C GLY A 577 -11.59 9.70 -1.55
N ASP A 578 -10.82 10.72 -1.16
CA ASP A 578 -9.51 11.02 -1.75
C ASP A 578 -8.53 9.82 -1.68
N VAL A 579 -8.53 9.10 -0.55
CA VAL A 579 -7.69 7.90 -0.37
C VAL A 579 -8.11 6.77 -1.32
N GLY A 580 -9.42 6.53 -1.46
CA GLY A 580 -9.94 5.55 -2.40
C GLY A 580 -9.69 5.92 -3.86
N GLN A 581 -9.77 7.21 -4.22
CA GLN A 581 -9.46 7.68 -5.56
C GLN A 581 -7.96 7.57 -5.90
N ASN A 582 -7.09 7.73 -4.90
CA ASN A 582 -5.68 7.36 -5.05
C ASN A 582 -5.50 5.84 -5.24
N CYS A 583 -6.32 5.00 -4.57
CA CYS A 583 -6.32 3.56 -4.81
C CYS A 583 -6.77 3.22 -6.23
N VAL A 584 -7.83 3.86 -6.74
CA VAL A 584 -8.31 3.73 -8.13
C VAL A 584 -7.21 4.11 -9.12
N GLY A 585 -6.55 5.24 -8.84
CA GLY A 585 -5.36 5.67 -9.55
C GLY A 585 -4.27 4.61 -9.50
N ASN A 586 -3.83 4.13 -8.35
CA ASN A 586 -2.76 3.13 -8.27
C ASN A 586 -3.13 1.77 -8.90
N ALA A 587 -4.41 1.41 -8.87
CA ALA A 587 -4.97 0.18 -9.41
C ALA A 587 -5.02 0.12 -10.95
N GLY A 588 -4.72 1.21 -11.65
CA GLY A 588 -4.69 1.21 -13.11
C GLY A 588 -5.89 1.86 -13.80
N PHE A 589 -6.80 2.51 -13.05
CA PHE A 589 -8.07 3.03 -13.59
C PHE A 589 -8.12 4.56 -13.55
N GLY A 590 -9.20 5.13 -14.09
CA GLY A 590 -9.44 6.57 -14.09
C GLY A 590 -10.10 7.04 -12.80
N PRO A 591 -9.43 7.83 -11.95
CA PRO A 591 -10.08 8.40 -10.78
C PRO A 591 -11.22 9.34 -11.20
N LEU A 592 -12.39 9.22 -10.58
CA LEU A 592 -13.50 10.17 -10.71
C LEU A 592 -13.11 11.57 -10.26
N SER A 593 -12.29 11.65 -9.22
CA SER A 593 -11.63 12.89 -8.83
C SER A 593 -10.14 12.65 -8.87
N SER A 594 -9.42 13.52 -9.58
CA SER A 594 -7.96 13.59 -9.54
C SER A 594 -7.47 14.35 -8.29
N GLY A 595 -8.34 14.45 -7.28
CA GLY A 595 -8.19 15.23 -6.06
C GLY A 595 -8.66 16.67 -6.25
N PRO A 596 -8.83 17.42 -5.14
CA PRO A 596 -9.32 18.80 -5.17
C PRO A 596 -8.40 19.71 -6.00
N LYS A 597 -7.10 19.37 -6.10
CA LYS A 597 -6.12 20.09 -6.92
C LYS A 597 -6.46 20.04 -8.40
N ALA A 598 -6.66 18.84 -8.91
CA ALA A 598 -6.81 18.63 -10.34
C ALA A 598 -8.23 18.98 -10.80
N ASP A 599 -9.25 18.77 -9.96
CA ASP A 599 -10.60 19.32 -10.18
C ASP A 599 -10.54 20.86 -10.23
N PHE A 600 -9.84 21.51 -9.30
CA PHE A 600 -9.64 22.96 -9.34
C PHE A 600 -8.95 23.43 -10.61
N GLN A 601 -7.86 22.76 -11.02
CA GLN A 601 -7.12 23.12 -12.23
C GLN A 601 -7.94 22.87 -13.51
N ARG A 602 -8.78 21.84 -13.54
CA ARG A 602 -9.71 21.55 -14.64
C ARG A 602 -10.79 22.62 -14.74
N ASP A 603 -11.41 22.98 -13.62
CA ASP A 603 -12.57 23.88 -13.59
C ASP A 603 -12.17 25.37 -13.67
N LEU A 604 -10.96 25.69 -13.22
CA LEU A 604 -10.39 27.03 -13.27
C LEU A 604 -9.01 27.00 -13.95
N PRO A 605 -8.90 26.62 -15.24
CA PRO A 605 -7.62 26.44 -15.95
C PRO A 605 -6.88 27.75 -16.23
N HIS A 606 -7.51 28.88 -15.92
CA HIS A 606 -6.91 30.21 -16.01
C HIS A 606 -6.29 30.67 -14.67
N ARG A 607 -6.56 29.93 -13.59
CA ARG A 607 -6.01 29.96 -12.23
C ARG A 607 -4.55 29.49 -12.16
N GLU A 608 -3.61 30.23 -11.58
CA GLU A 608 -2.33 29.64 -11.16
C GLU A 608 -2.41 29.17 -9.71
N LEU A 609 -2.59 27.86 -9.52
CA LEU A 609 -2.71 27.26 -8.18
C LEU A 609 -1.39 27.35 -7.42
N GLU A 610 -1.40 28.05 -6.29
CA GLU A 610 -0.27 28.16 -5.36
C GLU A 610 -0.23 26.95 -4.41
N THR A 611 -1.35 26.71 -3.73
CA THR A 611 -1.44 25.62 -2.75
C THR A 611 -2.89 25.22 -2.54
N ILE A 612 -3.08 24.02 -2.02
CA ILE A 612 -4.37 23.49 -1.64
C ILE A 612 -4.22 22.68 -0.36
N PHE A 613 -5.14 22.86 0.58
CA PHE A 613 -5.04 22.25 1.90
C PHE A 613 -6.42 21.99 2.50
N PRO A 614 -6.56 20.98 3.38
CA PRO A 614 -7.81 20.68 4.05
C PRO A 614 -8.21 21.82 5.00
N ALA A 615 -9.50 22.17 5.02
CA ALA A 615 -10.09 23.11 5.97
C ALA A 615 -11.55 22.76 6.23
N GLY A 616 -11.88 22.35 7.46
CA GLY A 616 -13.20 21.87 7.85
C GLY A 616 -13.52 20.54 7.15
N VAL A 617 -14.73 20.43 6.60
CA VAL A 617 -15.19 19.25 5.85
C VAL A 617 -14.80 19.26 4.37
N GLY A 618 -13.98 20.22 3.93
CA GLY A 618 -13.56 20.37 2.54
C GLY A 618 -12.12 20.87 2.40
N TYR A 619 -11.84 21.55 1.28
CA TYR A 619 -10.51 22.09 0.97
C TYR A 619 -10.54 23.59 0.71
N VAL A 620 -9.41 24.27 0.86
CA VAL A 620 -9.21 25.62 0.35
C VAL A 620 -8.06 25.61 -0.65
N ALA A 621 -8.33 26.12 -1.86
CA ALA A 621 -7.33 26.35 -2.89
C ALA A 621 -6.96 27.83 -2.93
N LEU A 622 -5.67 28.13 -2.79
CA LEU A 622 -5.13 29.47 -3.01
C LEU A 622 -4.57 29.54 -4.44
N SER A 623 -5.00 30.54 -5.20
CA SER A 623 -4.55 30.72 -6.57
C SER A 623 -4.37 32.19 -6.95
N TRP A 624 -3.35 32.44 -7.77
CA TRP A 624 -3.10 33.74 -8.39
C TRP A 624 -3.80 33.83 -9.74
N ASP A 625 -4.21 35.05 -10.12
CA ASP A 625 -4.42 35.36 -11.52
C ASP A 625 -3.09 35.34 -12.29
N LYS A 626 -3.15 35.23 -13.62
CA LYS A 626 -1.96 35.12 -14.49
C LYS A 626 -0.95 36.27 -14.32
N ASP A 627 -1.43 37.45 -13.94
CA ASP A 627 -0.60 38.63 -13.77
C ASP A 627 -0.06 38.77 -12.32
N HIS A 628 -0.35 37.81 -11.44
CA HIS A 628 -0.01 37.83 -10.00
C HIS A 628 -0.42 39.12 -9.29
N THR A 629 -1.60 39.66 -9.62
CA THR A 629 -2.14 40.89 -9.02
C THR A 629 -3.19 40.62 -7.95
N GLN A 630 -3.83 39.45 -7.98
CA GLN A 630 -4.89 39.06 -7.06
C GLN A 630 -4.71 37.61 -6.60
N LEU A 631 -4.56 37.45 -5.30
CA LEU A 631 -4.62 36.14 -4.65
C LEU A 631 -6.06 35.85 -4.26
N GLN A 632 -6.57 34.68 -4.65
CA GLN A 632 -7.92 34.25 -4.31
C GLN A 632 -7.88 32.92 -3.55
N ALA A 633 -8.68 32.83 -2.50
CA ALA A 633 -8.99 31.58 -1.83
C ALA A 633 -10.36 31.07 -2.29
N HIS A 634 -10.40 29.81 -2.71
CA HIS A 634 -11.61 29.11 -3.07
C HIS A 634 -11.85 27.98 -2.07
N GLY A 635 -12.94 28.06 -1.32
CA GLY A 635 -13.45 26.97 -0.51
C GLY A 635 -14.12 25.96 -1.43
N LEU A 636 -13.57 24.76 -1.45
CA LEU A 636 -14.01 23.65 -2.28
C LEU A 636 -14.85 22.69 -1.46
N GLU A 637 -16.02 22.37 -1.99
CA GLU A 637 -16.89 21.34 -1.45
C GLU A 637 -17.07 20.23 -2.47
N ARG A 638 -17.11 19.01 -1.95
CA ARG A 638 -17.35 17.85 -2.78
C ARG A 638 -18.84 17.64 -2.99
N ARG A 639 -19.26 17.48 -4.23
CA ARG A 639 -20.66 17.14 -4.53
C ARG A 639 -20.80 15.63 -4.75
N ASN A 640 -21.78 15.04 -4.07
CA ASN A 640 -22.00 13.59 -4.09
C ASN A 640 -22.49 13.05 -5.45
N ASN A 641 -22.96 13.92 -6.36
CA ASN A 641 -23.57 13.52 -7.62
C ASN A 641 -22.56 13.32 -8.77
N ASP A 642 -21.45 14.04 -8.75
CA ASP A 642 -20.39 13.93 -9.77
C ASP A 642 -19.04 13.52 -9.19
N GLY A 643 -18.90 13.53 -7.86
CA GLY A 643 -17.69 13.10 -7.18
C GLY A 643 -16.55 14.13 -7.25
N HIS A 644 -16.77 15.32 -7.83
CA HIS A 644 -15.77 16.36 -7.99
C HIS A 644 -15.81 17.41 -6.87
N TRP A 645 -14.68 18.10 -6.70
CA TRP A 645 -14.56 19.27 -5.84
C TRP A 645 -14.93 20.56 -6.58
N HIS A 646 -15.95 21.27 -6.08
CA HIS A 646 -16.45 22.51 -6.69
C HIS A 646 -16.17 23.73 -5.80
N PRO A 647 -15.79 24.88 -6.37
CA PRO A 647 -15.77 26.14 -5.63
C PRO A 647 -17.17 26.50 -5.14
N LEU A 648 -17.33 26.71 -3.82
CA LEU A 648 -18.58 27.16 -3.22
C LEU A 648 -18.47 28.57 -2.63
N THR A 649 -17.39 28.83 -1.91
CA THR A 649 -17.13 30.13 -1.26
C THR A 649 -15.83 30.68 -1.76
N GLU A 650 -15.72 31.99 -1.92
CA GLU A 650 -14.48 32.63 -2.34
C GLU A 650 -14.26 33.96 -1.64
N ASN A 651 -12.99 34.30 -1.45
CA ASN A 651 -12.56 35.64 -1.08
C ASN A 651 -11.19 35.91 -1.70
N GLN A 652 -10.80 37.18 -1.81
CA GLN A 652 -9.55 37.57 -2.45
C GLN A 652 -8.87 38.73 -1.73
N CYS A 653 -7.56 38.84 -1.93
CA CYS A 653 -6.78 40.00 -1.54
C CYS A 653 -5.80 40.38 -2.65
N PRO A 654 -5.51 41.69 -2.83
CA PRO A 654 -4.53 42.13 -3.83
C PRO A 654 -3.12 41.66 -3.47
N ALA A 655 -2.23 41.62 -4.47
CA ALA A 655 -0.81 41.51 -4.23
C ALA A 655 -0.33 42.65 -3.30
N PRO A 656 0.49 42.34 -2.28
CA PRO A 656 1.01 43.34 -1.36
C PRO A 656 2.04 44.26 -2.05
N PRO A 657 2.16 45.53 -1.63
CA PRO A 657 3.30 46.36 -2.03
C PRO A 657 4.62 45.81 -1.46
N GLU A 658 5.76 46.23 -2.01
CA GLU A 658 7.09 45.84 -1.52
C GLU A 658 7.26 46.18 -0.03
N GLY A 659 7.68 45.19 0.78
CA GLY A 659 7.79 45.32 2.23
C GLY A 659 6.45 45.29 2.98
N GLY A 660 5.33 45.12 2.27
CA GLY A 660 3.97 45.16 2.81
C GLY A 660 3.33 43.79 3.01
N LEU A 661 2.09 43.83 3.50
CA LEU A 661 1.26 42.68 3.81
C LEU A 661 -0.15 42.89 3.25
N SER A 662 -0.69 41.87 2.60
CA SER A 662 -2.09 41.80 2.16
C SER A 662 -2.69 40.50 2.67
N ALA A 663 -3.93 40.57 3.15
CA ALA A 663 -4.61 39.42 3.73
C ALA A 663 -6.13 39.53 3.54
N ALA A 664 -6.78 38.38 3.52
CA ALA A 664 -8.24 38.23 3.56
C ALA A 664 -8.60 36.99 4.40
N VAL A 665 -9.90 36.82 4.63
CA VAL A 665 -10.45 35.73 5.45
C VAL A 665 -11.49 34.97 4.64
N LEU A 666 -11.37 33.65 4.59
CA LEU A 666 -12.39 32.76 4.08
C LEU A 666 -12.94 31.95 5.26
N GLY A 667 -14.27 31.83 5.37
CA GLY A 667 -14.93 31.04 6.40
C GLY A 667 -15.57 29.77 5.83
N PRO A 668 -14.78 28.74 5.45
CA PRO A 668 -15.36 27.45 5.07
C PRO A 668 -16.09 26.80 6.25
N ALA A 669 -16.97 25.84 6.00
CA ALA A 669 -17.81 25.22 7.02
C ALA A 669 -16.96 24.70 8.21
N GLY A 670 -17.17 25.30 9.39
CA GLY A 670 -16.51 24.92 10.64
C GLY A 670 -15.09 25.47 10.87
N HIS A 671 -14.47 26.15 9.89
CA HIS A 671 -13.10 26.69 9.98
C HIS A 671 -13.04 28.19 9.65
N THR A 672 -11.98 28.87 10.11
CA THR A 672 -11.59 30.20 9.62
C THR A 672 -10.22 30.15 9.01
N VAL A 673 -10.12 30.50 7.72
CA VAL A 673 -8.88 30.53 6.97
C VAL A 673 -8.47 31.98 6.72
N VAL A 674 -7.37 32.41 7.33
CA VAL A 674 -6.74 33.70 7.03
C VAL A 674 -5.65 33.45 6.01
N PHE A 675 -5.70 34.09 4.85
CA PHE A 675 -4.73 33.88 3.78
C PHE A 675 -4.24 35.22 3.23
N GLY A 676 -3.09 35.21 2.57
CA GLY A 676 -2.53 36.41 2.01
C GLY A 676 -1.13 36.22 1.44
N ALA A 677 -0.44 37.31 1.18
CA ALA A 677 0.95 37.29 0.73
C ALA A 677 1.77 38.42 1.37
N VAL A 678 3.09 38.22 1.41
CA VAL A 678 4.07 39.20 1.88
C VAL A 678 4.86 39.75 0.68
N GLY A 679 4.94 41.07 0.57
CA GLY A 679 5.60 41.72 -0.56
C GLY A 679 7.08 41.94 -0.32
N GLY A 680 7.87 41.86 -1.40
CA GLY A 680 9.29 42.18 -1.40
C GLY A 680 10.23 41.01 -1.06
N GLN A 681 11.53 41.26 -1.26
CA GLN A 681 12.62 40.33 -0.95
C GLN A 681 13.20 40.67 0.42
N TRP A 682 13.44 39.66 1.25
CA TRP A 682 13.93 39.82 2.61
C TRP A 682 15.25 39.05 2.76
N ASP A 683 16.26 39.69 3.35
CA ASP A 683 17.58 39.11 3.63
C ASP A 683 17.57 38.10 4.80
N ASN A 684 16.49 38.05 5.57
CA ASN A 684 16.21 37.02 6.56
C ASN A 684 14.71 36.69 6.58
N MET A 685 14.33 35.50 7.05
CA MET A 685 12.93 35.08 7.10
C MET A 685 12.10 35.96 8.06
N PRO A 686 11.08 36.70 7.57
CA PRO A 686 10.11 37.33 8.45
C PRO A 686 9.17 36.29 9.09
N SER A 687 8.41 36.75 10.09
CA SER A 687 7.34 35.95 10.71
C SER A 687 6.02 36.71 10.69
N LEU A 688 4.92 35.99 10.56
CA LEU A 688 3.57 36.52 10.69
C LEU A 688 3.01 36.13 12.06
N ARG A 689 2.43 37.10 12.77
CA ARG A 689 1.69 36.88 14.00
C ARG A 689 0.22 37.21 13.79
N LEU A 690 -0.62 36.19 13.82
CA LEU A 690 -2.07 36.33 13.78
C LEU A 690 -2.62 36.39 15.21
N SER A 691 -3.38 37.42 15.52
CA SER A 691 -4.18 37.52 16.75
C SER A 691 -5.65 37.26 16.42
N TYR A 692 -6.28 36.39 17.20
CA TYR A 692 -7.65 35.95 17.01
C TYR A 692 -8.27 35.59 18.36
N GLY A 693 -9.60 35.67 18.48
CA GLY A 693 -10.40 35.18 19.62
C GLY A 693 -9.84 35.45 21.02
N ASP A 694 -10.36 36.47 21.72
CA ASP A 694 -10.12 36.73 23.15
C ASP A 694 -8.62 36.68 23.58
N GLY A 695 -7.73 37.17 22.70
CA GLY A 695 -6.30 37.33 22.99
C GLY A 695 -5.39 36.16 22.62
N GLN A 696 -5.87 35.16 21.87
CA GLN A 696 -5.01 34.10 21.33
C GLN A 696 -4.11 34.62 20.21
N GLN A 697 -2.92 34.01 20.08
CA GLN A 697 -1.93 34.35 19.06
C GLN A 697 -1.28 33.09 18.50
N VAL A 698 -1.06 33.08 17.18
CA VAL A 698 -0.25 32.07 16.49
C VAL A 698 0.80 32.78 15.64
N THR A 699 2.01 32.23 15.59
CA THR A 699 3.12 32.80 14.81
C THR A 699 3.64 31.76 13.82
N GLN A 700 3.85 32.17 12.58
CA GLN A 700 4.36 31.35 11.49
C GLN A 700 5.51 32.09 10.79
N SER A 701 6.61 31.40 10.50
CA SER A 701 7.67 31.95 9.65
C SER A 701 7.24 31.91 8.18
N VAL A 702 7.58 32.94 7.41
CA VAL A 702 7.19 33.05 6.00
C VAL A 702 8.43 33.32 5.15
N TYR A 703 8.52 32.67 4.00
CA TYR A 703 9.60 32.92 3.05
C TYR A 703 9.33 34.18 2.24
N ALA A 704 10.39 34.88 1.84
CA ALA A 704 10.29 36.11 1.09
C ALA A 704 9.52 35.89 -0.23
N GLY A 705 8.50 36.74 -0.48
CA GLY A 705 7.68 36.68 -1.69
C GLY A 705 6.67 35.53 -1.75
N GLN A 706 6.42 34.81 -0.65
CA GLN A 706 5.47 33.69 -0.63
C GLN A 706 4.09 34.05 -0.08
N THR A 707 3.12 33.30 -0.57
CA THR A 707 1.75 33.20 -0.05
C THR A 707 1.76 32.53 1.33
N PHE A 708 0.85 32.91 2.22
CA PHE A 708 0.68 32.28 3.52
C PHE A 708 -0.80 31.95 3.78
N TYR A 709 -1.02 31.04 4.73
CA TYR A 709 -2.34 30.83 5.31
C TYR A 709 -2.26 30.36 6.76
N PHE A 710 -3.29 30.68 7.53
CA PHE A 710 -3.60 30.12 8.84
C PHE A 710 -4.96 29.44 8.75
N SER A 711 -5.02 28.16 9.11
CA SER A 711 -6.28 27.42 9.24
C SER A 711 -6.59 27.28 10.72
N LEU A 712 -7.67 27.92 11.18
CA LEU A 712 -8.09 27.90 12.57
C LEU A 712 -9.33 27.02 12.69
N GLU A 713 -9.26 26.00 13.55
CA GLU A 713 -10.42 25.17 13.89
C GLU A 713 -11.51 26.00 14.58
N GLY A 714 -12.77 25.73 14.24
CA GLY A 714 -13.91 26.54 14.65
C GLY A 714 -14.08 27.79 13.79
N GLN A 715 -14.87 28.75 14.27
CA GLN A 715 -15.02 30.05 13.61
C GLN A 715 -14.52 31.21 14.49
N PRO A 716 -13.26 31.15 14.98
CA PRO A 716 -12.70 32.23 15.76
C PRO A 716 -12.52 33.48 14.88
N LYS A 717 -12.78 34.65 15.46
CA LYS A 717 -12.68 35.93 14.73
C LYS A 717 -11.23 36.38 14.63
N PRO A 718 -10.66 36.56 13.43
CA PRO A 718 -9.37 37.20 13.26
C PRO A 718 -9.46 38.67 13.64
N GLU A 719 -8.49 39.18 14.40
CA GLU A 719 -8.48 40.57 14.86
C GLU A 719 -7.43 41.38 14.09
N LYS A 720 -6.19 40.90 14.09
CA LYS A 720 -5.06 41.55 13.40
C LYS A 720 -4.01 40.53 12.97
N LEU A 721 -3.33 40.85 11.89
CA LEU A 721 -2.16 40.13 11.38
C LEU A 721 -0.98 41.09 11.31
N GLU A 722 0.12 40.73 11.93
CA GLU A 722 1.34 41.54 11.98
C GLU A 722 2.48 40.83 11.27
N LEU A 723 3.19 41.55 10.40
CA LEU A 723 4.45 41.12 9.82
C LEU A 723 5.59 41.58 10.71
N LEU A 724 6.37 40.63 11.20
CA LEU A 724 7.52 40.84 12.06
C LEU A 724 8.81 40.58 11.29
N TYR A 725 9.74 41.52 11.37
CA TYR A 725 11.08 41.36 10.82
C TYR A 725 12.10 41.72 11.90
N ARG A 726 12.99 40.76 12.24
CA ARG A 726 13.95 40.87 13.36
C ARG A 726 13.30 41.26 14.71
N GLY A 727 12.07 40.82 14.92
CA GLY A 727 11.30 41.07 16.15
C GLY A 727 10.51 42.38 16.18
N GLU A 728 10.62 43.23 15.15
CA GLU A 728 9.86 44.48 15.04
C GLU A 728 8.67 44.32 14.08
N VAL A 729 7.54 44.95 14.40
CA VAL A 729 6.35 44.97 13.53
C VAL A 729 6.60 45.96 12.39
N VAL A 730 6.68 45.45 11.17
CA VAL A 730 6.95 46.25 9.96
C VAL A 730 5.70 46.50 9.11
N ALA A 731 4.68 45.66 9.24
CA ALA A 731 3.36 45.89 8.64
C ALA A 731 2.26 45.29 9.52
N THR A 732 1.05 45.87 9.45
CA THR A 732 -0.12 45.36 10.17
C THR A 732 -1.34 45.42 9.26
N HIS A 733 -2.03 44.29 9.17
CA HIS A 733 -3.36 44.18 8.57
C HIS A 733 -4.39 44.03 9.70
N THR A 734 -5.38 44.90 9.75
CA THR A 734 -6.47 44.81 10.73
C THR A 734 -7.70 44.27 10.01
N PHE A 735 -8.27 43.19 10.55
CA PHE A 735 -9.49 42.64 9.97
C PHE A 735 -10.70 43.49 10.39
N PRO A 736 -11.72 43.65 9.53
CA PRO A 736 -12.91 44.39 9.89
C PRO A 736 -13.55 43.82 11.17
N ALA A 737 -13.97 44.71 12.08
CA ALA A 737 -14.93 44.33 13.10
C ALA A 737 -16.25 43.97 12.40
N ALA A 738 -16.82 42.81 12.74
CA ALA A 738 -18.06 42.30 12.16
C ALA A 738 -19.22 43.30 12.25
#